data_AF-A0A1S3PHX4-F1
#
_entry.id   AF-A0A1S3PHX4-F1
#
_cell.length_a   1.000
_cell.length_b   1.000
_cell.length_c   1.000
_cell.angle_alpha   90.00
_cell.angle_beta   90.00
_cell.angle_gamma   90.00
#
_symmetry.space_group_name_H-M   'P 1'
#
loop_
_entity.id
_entity.type
_entity.pdbx_description
1 polymer ?
#
loop_
_entity_poly.entity_id
_entity_poly.type
_entity_poly.pdbx_seq_one_letter_code
_entity_poly.pdbx_strand_id
1 'polypeptide(L)'
;MGCGVAKSNQFHTKKGGKAITSMKAAVLIQRWYRQYVARMEMRRRYTWNIFQSIEYSGEQAQIKLYNFLGYLMDNFNPASTERNLISHIFRENEVCRDAEWERHFCYKNIEVPEIYSGPRLIFPLTVEQVAAMVEAFRNKRQLHSRYVLQLLLETWKLLRKLPNISRISTCHSKEITVCGDLHGQLEDLLLIFYKNGMPSLERPYVFNGDFVDRGKDSIEILLILFAFLLVYPNEVHLNRGNHEDHIVNLRYGFTKEVLGKYKMHGKRILKLLQKIFSWLPLATVIDQKVLILHGGISNTTDLCLIARVDRHKYVSALRPPKKRTQYPVSQSSVDLDMEDDLSGIKNNQRRVSLIKANSFGPRDGFQRRSLQDFSGRVPRTVDEEIEVRRRQSVFIKGGFSHSQGELNTLAVSSASQESTDTADTTVEEWKQILDLLWSDPMSQNGCIPNEVRGGGCYWGPDVTQDFLDRHNMQLIIRSHECKQDGYEFCHNRRVLTLFSASNYYEVGSNRGAYVKLGPDLVPYLIQYQASSMTRELTLRKSVGKVEHSALKVLREQLFAHKSDLVSAFQEFDKDKTGQVSLNDWATAVESVLRLGLPWRMLRFQLATCKTPGGMLDYQEWFQELSIKEPQMESVHRQLSP
;
A
#
# COMPACT_ATOMS: atom_id res chain seq x y z
N MET A 1 63.59 68.12 39.71
CA MET A 1 63.50 66.69 40.08
C MET A 1 62.05 66.42 40.47
N GLY A 2 61.28 65.48 39.93
CA GLY A 2 61.46 64.52 38.87
C GLY A 2 60.15 63.71 38.76
N CYS A 3 59.59 63.69 37.54
CA CYS A 3 58.98 62.54 36.86
C CYS A 3 57.90 61.67 37.53
N GLY A 4 56.79 61.46 36.80
CA GLY A 4 55.83 60.39 37.07
C GLY A 4 54.57 60.44 36.19
N VAL A 5 54.71 60.09 34.90
CA VAL A 5 53.60 59.84 33.97
C VAL A 5 52.87 58.54 34.37
N ALA A 6 51.54 58.57 34.47
CA ALA A 6 50.74 57.34 34.44
C ALA A 6 49.43 57.54 33.66
N LYS A 7 49.47 57.13 32.39
CA LYS A 7 48.28 56.74 31.60
C LYS A 7 47.65 55.51 32.24
N SER A 8 46.46 55.60 32.83
CA SER A 8 45.56 54.43 32.96
C SER A 8 44.14 54.84 33.31
N ASN A 9 43.28 55.10 32.32
CA ASN A 9 41.82 55.12 32.55
C ASN A 9 40.97 54.80 31.31
N GLN A 10 41.48 53.95 30.39
CA GLN A 10 40.74 53.58 29.17
C GLN A 10 40.50 52.07 28.93
N PHE A 11 40.82 51.18 29.89
CA PHE A 11 40.77 49.73 29.64
C PHE A 11 39.61 48.93 30.27
N HIS A 12 38.76 49.51 31.12
CA HIS A 12 37.72 48.74 31.83
C HIS A 12 36.28 48.83 31.27
N THR A 13 35.96 49.78 30.38
CA THR A 13 34.59 49.91 29.81
C THR A 13 34.36 49.11 28.51
N LYS A 14 35.43 48.65 27.82
CA LYS A 14 35.30 47.89 26.55
C LYS A 14 34.96 46.41 26.71
N LYS A 15 35.20 45.79 27.88
CA LYS A 15 34.91 44.35 28.10
C LYS A 15 33.41 44.05 28.32
N GLY A 16 32.69 44.91 29.05
CA GLY A 16 31.25 44.75 29.29
C GLY A 16 30.39 44.95 28.03
N GLY A 17 30.73 45.93 27.19
CA GLY A 17 30.04 46.15 25.91
C GLY A 17 30.23 45.01 24.91
N LYS A 18 31.42 44.39 24.86
CA LYS A 18 31.67 43.20 24.05
C LYS A 18 30.86 42.00 24.54
N ALA A 19 30.82 41.75 25.86
CA ALA A 19 30.03 40.65 26.43
C ALA A 19 28.52 40.80 26.16
N ILE A 20 27.96 42.00 26.30
CA ILE A 20 26.54 42.28 25.99
C ILE A 20 26.27 42.12 24.49
N THR A 21 27.19 42.57 23.62
CA THR A 21 27.05 42.42 22.16
C THR A 21 27.14 40.95 21.75
N SER A 22 28.06 40.18 22.34
CA SER A 22 28.18 38.73 22.14
C SER A 22 26.91 37.99 22.60
N MET A 23 26.32 38.37 23.73
CA MET A 23 25.09 37.77 24.22
C MET A 23 23.88 38.09 23.34
N LYS A 24 23.77 39.34 22.84
CA LYS A 24 22.75 39.73 21.85
C LYS A 24 22.91 38.96 20.54
N ALA A 25 24.15 38.81 20.05
CA ALA A 25 24.44 38.02 18.86
C ALA A 25 24.07 36.54 19.04
N ALA A 26 24.39 35.94 20.19
CA ALA A 26 24.02 34.56 20.51
C ALA A 26 22.50 34.34 20.51
N VAL A 27 21.72 35.25 21.11
CA VAL A 27 20.25 35.18 21.10
C VAL A 27 19.69 35.31 19.68
N LEU A 28 20.23 36.19 18.85
CA LEU A 28 19.82 36.33 17.45
C LEU A 28 20.11 35.06 16.64
N ILE A 29 21.30 34.46 16.82
CA ILE A 29 21.69 33.20 16.18
C ILE A 29 20.77 32.07 16.64
N GLN A 30 20.48 31.95 17.94
CA GLN A 30 19.56 30.95 18.46
C GLN A 30 18.14 31.12 17.92
N ARG A 31 17.62 32.36 17.87
CA ARG A 31 16.30 32.65 17.32
C ARG A 31 16.24 32.29 15.83
N TRP A 32 17.23 32.71 15.07
CA TRP A 32 17.35 32.37 13.65
C TRP A 32 17.43 30.86 13.44
N TYR A 33 18.23 30.15 14.24
CA TYR A 33 18.38 28.70 14.17
C TYR A 33 17.06 27.98 14.48
N ARG A 34 16.35 28.36 15.55
CA ARG A 34 15.03 27.78 15.89
C ARG A 34 14.02 28.00 14.76
N GLN A 35 13.97 29.20 14.19
CA GLN A 35 13.11 29.49 13.05
C GLN A 35 13.50 28.70 11.80
N TYR A 36 14.80 28.56 11.54
CA TYR A 36 15.32 27.78 10.44
C TYR A 36 14.94 26.29 10.59
N VAL A 37 15.15 25.70 11.76
CA VAL A 37 14.78 24.31 12.07
C VAL A 37 13.26 24.11 11.93
N ALA A 38 12.45 25.02 12.48
CA ALA A 38 11.00 24.96 12.35
C ALA A 38 10.52 25.02 10.90
N ARG A 39 11.12 25.87 10.06
CA ARG A 39 10.82 25.93 8.62
C ARG A 39 11.24 24.65 7.90
N MET A 40 12.43 24.11 8.21
CA MET A 40 12.89 22.86 7.60
C MET A 40 11.98 21.69 7.97
N GLU A 41 11.52 21.63 9.22
CA GLU A 41 10.60 20.60 9.70
C GLU A 41 9.21 20.74 9.08
N MET A 42 8.67 21.96 8.96
CA MET A 42 7.44 22.20 8.22
C MET A 42 7.59 21.73 6.76
N ARG A 43 8.73 22.02 6.13
CA ARG A 43 9.01 21.59 4.76
C ARG A 43 9.01 20.09 4.58
N ARG A 44 9.66 19.42 5.51
CA ARG A 44 9.71 17.97 5.58
C ARG A 44 8.31 17.37 5.75
N ARG A 45 7.48 17.92 6.63
CA ARG A 45 6.12 17.42 6.91
C ARG A 45 5.16 17.56 5.73
N TYR A 46 5.08 18.72 5.06
CA TYR A 46 4.18 18.79 3.91
C TYR A 46 4.66 17.90 2.76
N THR A 47 5.99 17.77 2.58
CA THR A 47 6.56 16.92 1.55
C THR A 47 6.18 15.46 1.78
N TRP A 48 6.26 15.03 3.05
CA TRP A 48 5.78 13.73 3.49
C TRP A 48 4.29 13.53 3.20
N ASN A 49 3.46 14.50 3.61
CA ASN A 49 2.02 14.45 3.39
C ASN A 49 1.67 14.36 1.91
N ILE A 50 2.40 15.04 1.01
CA ILE A 50 2.18 14.93 -0.44
C ILE A 50 2.36 13.49 -0.91
N PHE A 51 3.48 12.85 -0.57
CA PHE A 51 3.74 11.46 -0.98
C PHE A 51 2.69 10.49 -0.43
N GLN A 52 2.41 10.58 0.87
CA GLN A 52 1.45 9.72 1.54
C GLN A 52 0.03 9.88 0.98
N SER A 53 -0.43 11.12 0.77
CA SER A 53 -1.75 11.39 0.20
C SER A 53 -1.89 10.84 -1.23
N ILE A 54 -0.86 10.98 -2.06
CA ILE A 54 -0.88 10.46 -3.44
C ILE A 54 -0.91 8.94 -3.44
N GLU A 55 -0.11 8.31 -2.56
CA GLU A 55 -0.07 6.86 -2.40
C GLU A 55 -1.43 6.30 -1.98
N TYR A 56 -2.02 6.82 -0.91
CA TYR A 56 -3.30 6.35 -0.39
C TYR A 56 -4.44 6.59 -1.38
N SER A 57 -4.45 7.74 -2.07
CA SER A 57 -5.39 8.00 -3.15
C SER A 57 -5.26 6.98 -4.28
N GLY A 58 -4.03 6.58 -4.61
CA GLY A 58 -3.77 5.51 -5.55
C GLY A 58 -4.38 4.16 -5.12
N GLU A 59 -4.20 3.80 -3.86
CA GLU A 59 -4.70 2.53 -3.28
C GLU A 59 -6.23 2.50 -3.32
N GLN A 60 -6.85 3.59 -2.86
CA GLN A 60 -8.28 3.76 -2.87
C GLN A 60 -8.86 3.72 -4.29
N ALA A 61 -8.21 4.38 -5.25
CA ALA A 61 -8.64 4.37 -6.64
C ALA A 61 -8.60 2.96 -7.23
N GLN A 62 -7.65 2.12 -6.82
CA GLN A 62 -7.57 0.73 -7.28
C GLN A 62 -8.74 -0.10 -6.73
N ILE A 63 -9.05 0.05 -5.44
CA ILE A 63 -10.19 -0.61 -4.81
C ILE A 63 -11.50 -0.17 -5.47
N LYS A 64 -11.69 1.14 -5.69
CA LYS A 64 -12.89 1.69 -6.35
C LYS A 64 -13.05 1.19 -7.78
N LEU A 65 -11.96 1.18 -8.56
CA LEU A 65 -11.97 0.65 -9.92
C LEU A 65 -12.37 -0.82 -9.94
N TYR A 66 -11.81 -1.61 -9.02
CA TYR A 66 -12.18 -3.01 -8.88
C TYR A 66 -13.66 -3.19 -8.55
N ASN A 67 -14.17 -2.47 -7.55
CA ASN A 67 -15.57 -2.54 -7.16
C ASN A 67 -16.51 -2.15 -8.32
N PHE A 68 -16.14 -1.13 -9.09
CA PHE A 68 -16.87 -0.72 -10.29
C PHE A 68 -16.89 -1.82 -11.36
N LEU A 69 -15.74 -2.40 -11.69
CA LEU A 69 -15.65 -3.49 -12.67
C LEU A 69 -16.38 -4.74 -12.19
N GLY A 70 -16.31 -5.06 -10.90
CA GLY A 70 -17.09 -6.13 -10.28
C GLY A 70 -18.59 -5.91 -10.44
N TYR A 71 -19.07 -4.70 -10.12
CA TYR A 71 -20.47 -4.30 -10.33
C TYR A 71 -20.88 -4.43 -11.80
N LEU A 72 -20.06 -3.95 -12.74
CA LEU A 72 -20.36 -4.08 -14.17
C LEU A 72 -20.46 -5.55 -14.59
N MET A 73 -19.54 -6.41 -14.17
CA MET A 73 -19.56 -7.83 -14.53
C MET A 73 -20.72 -8.60 -13.92
N ASP A 74 -21.20 -8.19 -12.75
CA ASP A 74 -22.34 -8.84 -12.08
C ASP A 74 -23.69 -8.33 -12.62
N ASN A 75 -23.76 -7.10 -13.14
CA ASN A 75 -25.02 -6.47 -13.59
C ASN A 75 -25.17 -6.32 -15.11
N PHE A 76 -24.08 -6.33 -15.88
CA PHE A 76 -24.08 -6.21 -17.35
C PHE A 76 -23.45 -7.44 -17.97
N ASN A 77 -24.27 -8.43 -18.30
CA ASN A 77 -23.86 -9.62 -19.05
C ASN A 77 -24.48 -9.62 -20.45
N PRO A 78 -23.95 -8.88 -21.44
CA PRO A 78 -24.27 -9.16 -22.83
C PRO A 78 -23.57 -10.46 -23.23
N ALA A 79 -24.34 -11.41 -23.76
CA ALA A 79 -23.82 -12.61 -24.38
C ALA A 79 -22.99 -12.22 -25.61
N SER A 80 -21.67 -12.09 -25.47
CA SER A 80 -20.78 -11.96 -26.60
C SER A 80 -19.44 -12.65 -26.38
N THR A 81 -18.95 -13.23 -27.46
CA THR A 81 -17.85 -14.18 -27.60
C THR A 81 -16.45 -13.54 -27.43
N GLU A 82 -16.35 -12.31 -26.94
CA GLU A 82 -15.09 -11.56 -26.77
C GLU A 82 -14.50 -11.67 -25.35
N ARG A 83 -14.56 -12.86 -24.73
CA ARG A 83 -14.21 -13.08 -23.31
C ARG A 83 -12.70 -13.16 -22.98
N ASN A 84 -11.76 -12.87 -23.87
CA ASN A 84 -10.46 -13.57 -23.75
C ASN A 84 -9.34 -12.92 -22.90
N LEU A 85 -9.46 -11.70 -22.39
CA LEU A 85 -8.35 -11.11 -21.59
C LEU A 85 -8.79 -10.62 -20.20
N ILE A 86 -9.84 -9.81 -20.15
CA ILE A 86 -10.35 -9.24 -18.90
C ILE A 86 -11.07 -10.32 -18.09
N SER A 87 -11.92 -11.13 -18.72
CA SER A 87 -12.68 -12.15 -17.99
C SER A 87 -11.80 -13.24 -17.34
N HIS A 88 -10.68 -13.63 -17.97
CA HIS A 88 -9.74 -14.60 -17.38
C HIS A 88 -8.96 -14.04 -16.19
N ILE A 89 -8.62 -12.75 -16.18
CA ILE A 89 -7.97 -12.09 -15.03
C ILE A 89 -8.94 -12.03 -13.83
N PHE A 90 -10.24 -11.90 -14.09
CA PHE A 90 -11.24 -11.68 -13.05
C PHE A 90 -12.08 -12.90 -12.63
N ARG A 91 -12.17 -13.99 -13.43
CA ARG A 91 -13.12 -15.10 -13.17
C ARG A 91 -12.55 -16.47 -12.80
N GLU A 92 -11.31 -16.84 -13.10
CA GLU A 92 -10.86 -18.22 -12.82
C GLU A 92 -10.35 -18.45 -11.39
N ASN A 93 -11.29 -18.63 -10.46
CA ASN A 93 -11.11 -19.59 -9.37
C ASN A 93 -11.53 -20.97 -9.89
N GLU A 94 -10.79 -21.53 -10.86
CA GLU A 94 -10.94 -22.95 -11.15
C GLU A 94 -10.32 -23.74 -10.01
N VAL A 95 -11.19 -24.34 -9.20
CA VAL A 95 -10.84 -25.40 -8.25
C VAL A 95 -10.50 -26.65 -9.08
N CYS A 96 -9.40 -26.59 -9.84
CA CYS A 96 -8.81 -27.75 -10.50
C CYS A 96 -8.22 -28.65 -9.39
N ARG A 97 -8.27 -29.98 -9.55
CA ARG A 97 -7.72 -30.91 -8.55
C ARG A 97 -6.19 -30.72 -8.47
N ASP A 98 -5.60 -30.90 -7.28
CA ASP A 98 -4.16 -30.68 -7.04
C ASP A 98 -3.22 -31.33 -8.07
N ALA A 99 -3.58 -32.51 -8.59
CA ALA A 99 -2.81 -33.23 -9.61
C ALA A 99 -2.80 -32.55 -11.00
N GLU A 100 -3.87 -31.85 -11.37
CA GLU A 100 -3.96 -31.07 -12.61
C GLU A 100 -3.14 -29.78 -12.49
N TRP A 101 -3.04 -29.22 -11.28
CA TRP A 101 -2.18 -28.08 -10.98
C TRP A 101 -0.70 -28.42 -11.12
N GLU A 102 -0.22 -29.52 -10.55
CA GLU A 102 1.20 -29.90 -10.70
C GLU A 102 1.59 -30.11 -12.17
N ARG A 103 0.67 -30.61 -13.00
CA ARG A 103 0.86 -30.69 -14.46
C ARG A 103 0.88 -29.30 -15.09
N HIS A 104 -0.06 -28.42 -14.74
CA HIS A 104 -0.14 -27.06 -15.26
C HIS A 104 1.11 -26.21 -14.94
N PHE A 105 1.77 -26.44 -13.80
CA PHE A 105 3.00 -25.75 -13.38
C PHE A 105 4.29 -26.57 -13.55
N CYS A 106 4.22 -27.76 -14.15
CA CYS A 106 5.37 -28.59 -14.47
C CYS A 106 6.53 -27.83 -15.14
N TYR A 107 7.63 -27.67 -14.41
CA TYR A 107 8.86 -27.04 -14.88
C TYR A 107 9.81 -28.04 -15.55
N LYS A 108 9.55 -29.36 -15.44
CA LYS A 108 10.45 -30.42 -15.93
C LYS A 108 10.70 -30.33 -17.44
N ASN A 109 9.71 -29.85 -18.20
CA ASN A 109 9.78 -29.70 -19.66
C ASN A 109 10.41 -28.38 -20.12
N ILE A 110 10.84 -27.51 -19.18
CA ILE A 110 11.53 -26.27 -19.52
C ILE A 110 13.02 -26.56 -19.59
N GLU A 111 13.59 -26.51 -20.80
CA GLU A 111 15.03 -26.67 -21.02
C GLU A 111 15.80 -25.46 -20.50
N VAL A 112 17.00 -25.71 -19.95
CA VAL A 112 17.91 -24.64 -19.51
C VAL A 112 19.04 -24.56 -20.53
N PRO A 113 19.17 -23.45 -21.28
CA PRO A 113 20.24 -23.31 -22.27
C PRO A 113 21.63 -23.48 -21.64
N GLU A 114 22.59 -24.04 -22.38
CA GLU A 114 23.97 -24.21 -21.90
C GLU A 114 24.65 -22.88 -21.58
N ILE A 115 24.29 -21.82 -22.33
CA ILE A 115 24.75 -20.44 -22.11
C ILE A 115 24.30 -19.84 -20.77
N TYR A 116 23.38 -20.48 -20.05
CA TYR A 116 22.90 -19.99 -18.77
C TYR A 116 23.96 -20.17 -17.67
N SER A 117 24.46 -19.03 -17.17
CA SER A 117 25.52 -18.92 -16.16
C SER A 117 25.03 -18.49 -14.77
N GLY A 118 23.72 -18.42 -14.56
CA GLY A 118 23.14 -18.13 -13.26
C GLY A 118 23.02 -19.36 -12.35
N PRO A 119 22.49 -19.19 -11.12
CA PRO A 119 22.35 -20.28 -10.16
C PRO A 119 21.49 -21.44 -10.70
N ARG A 120 21.94 -22.67 -10.45
CA ARG A 120 21.20 -23.90 -10.76
C ARG A 120 20.76 -24.54 -9.46
N LEU A 121 19.44 -24.63 -9.27
CA LEU A 121 18.87 -25.11 -8.01
C LEU A 121 18.58 -26.62 -8.07
N ILE A 122 18.88 -27.31 -6.97
CA ILE A 122 18.63 -28.73 -6.70
C ILE A 122 17.90 -28.81 -5.36
N PHE A 123 16.90 -29.69 -5.28
CA PHE A 123 16.05 -29.86 -4.11
C PHE A 123 16.30 -31.23 -3.45
N PRO A 124 16.35 -31.33 -2.11
CA PRO A 124 16.12 -30.26 -1.13
C PRO A 124 17.17 -29.15 -1.20
N LEU A 125 16.72 -27.91 -1.02
CA LEU A 125 17.55 -26.72 -1.17
C LEU A 125 18.57 -26.66 -0.04
N THR A 126 19.81 -26.27 -0.33
CA THR A 126 20.87 -26.14 0.68
C THR A 126 21.23 -24.67 0.92
N VAL A 127 21.83 -24.38 2.09
CA VAL A 127 22.22 -23.02 2.48
C VAL A 127 23.21 -22.41 1.48
N GLU A 128 24.12 -23.21 0.94
CA GLU A 128 25.12 -22.78 -0.04
C GLU A 128 24.45 -22.37 -1.35
N GLN A 129 23.41 -23.08 -1.78
CA GLN A 129 22.63 -22.72 -2.96
C GLN A 129 21.87 -21.40 -2.76
N VAL A 130 21.30 -21.18 -1.56
CA VAL A 130 20.64 -19.92 -1.24
C VAL A 130 21.66 -18.77 -1.22
N ALA A 131 22.80 -18.94 -0.57
CA ALA A 131 23.86 -17.93 -0.53
C ALA A 131 24.37 -17.58 -1.94
N ALA A 132 24.58 -18.58 -2.79
CA ALA A 132 24.95 -18.37 -4.20
C ALA A 132 23.87 -17.63 -4.98
N MET A 133 22.59 -17.88 -4.68
CA MET A 133 21.46 -17.16 -5.27
C MET A 133 21.40 -15.69 -4.81
N VAL A 134 21.61 -15.42 -3.51
CA VAL A 134 21.70 -14.04 -2.98
C VAL A 134 22.82 -13.28 -3.69
N GLU A 135 24.01 -13.87 -3.80
CA GLU A 135 25.14 -13.24 -4.46
C GLU A 135 24.91 -13.06 -5.97
N ALA A 136 24.21 -13.98 -6.63
CA ALA A 136 23.81 -13.81 -8.03
C ALA A 136 22.85 -12.61 -8.20
N PHE A 137 21.85 -12.45 -7.32
CA PHE A 137 20.92 -11.32 -7.37
C PHE A 137 21.58 -9.99 -7.03
N ARG A 138 22.51 -9.98 -6.09
CA ARG A 138 23.38 -8.81 -5.82
C ARG A 138 24.12 -8.36 -7.07
N ASN A 139 24.61 -9.31 -7.86
CA ASN A 139 25.29 -9.06 -9.14
C ASN A 139 24.31 -8.94 -10.33
N LYS A 140 23.02 -8.69 -10.07
CA LYS A 140 21.95 -8.51 -11.06
C LYS A 140 21.83 -9.65 -12.08
N ARG A 141 22.19 -10.88 -11.68
CA ARG A 141 22.00 -12.10 -12.49
C ARG A 141 20.61 -12.67 -12.24
N GLN A 142 19.86 -12.92 -13.30
CA GLN A 142 18.51 -13.46 -13.20
C GLN A 142 18.50 -14.98 -12.98
N LEU A 143 17.58 -15.48 -12.14
CA LEU A 143 17.34 -16.91 -12.00
C LEU A 143 16.58 -17.43 -13.24
N HIS A 144 16.88 -18.64 -13.73
CA HIS A 144 16.15 -19.19 -14.87
C HIS A 144 14.70 -19.53 -14.51
N SER A 145 13.76 -19.34 -15.45
CA SER A 145 12.31 -19.58 -15.27
C SER A 145 11.99 -20.98 -14.73
N ARG A 146 12.75 -22.00 -15.18
CA ARG A 146 12.68 -23.38 -14.67
C ARG A 146 12.84 -23.43 -13.14
N TYR A 147 13.91 -22.82 -12.63
CA TYR A 147 14.24 -22.83 -11.20
C TYR A 147 13.30 -21.93 -10.39
N VAL A 148 12.81 -20.83 -10.98
CA VAL A 148 11.75 -20.00 -10.38
C VAL A 148 10.50 -20.84 -10.16
N LEU A 149 9.96 -21.49 -11.20
CA LEU A 149 8.76 -22.31 -11.08
C LEU A 149 8.95 -23.47 -10.11
N GLN A 150 10.14 -24.10 -10.11
CA GLN A 150 10.48 -25.17 -9.17
C GLN A 150 10.45 -24.68 -7.72
N LEU A 151 11.12 -23.56 -7.41
CA LEU A 151 11.16 -22.97 -6.07
C LEU A 151 9.78 -22.54 -5.60
N LEU A 152 9.00 -21.90 -6.47
CA LEU A 152 7.64 -21.48 -6.16
C LEU A 152 6.72 -22.68 -5.87
N LEU A 153 6.84 -23.79 -6.62
CA LEU A 153 6.05 -25.00 -6.35
C LEU A 153 6.37 -25.65 -5.01
N GLU A 154 7.65 -25.76 -4.66
CA GLU A 154 8.04 -26.29 -3.36
C GLU A 154 7.59 -25.36 -2.21
N THR A 155 7.67 -24.05 -2.42
CA THR A 155 7.14 -23.05 -1.48
C THR A 155 5.64 -23.23 -1.28
N TRP A 156 4.88 -23.36 -2.37
CA TRP A 156 3.44 -23.58 -2.32
C TRP A 156 3.08 -24.83 -1.52
N LYS A 157 3.81 -25.94 -1.71
CA LYS A 157 3.61 -27.19 -0.94
C LYS A 157 3.87 -26.99 0.56
N LEU A 158 4.88 -26.21 0.93
CA LEU A 158 5.20 -25.91 2.33
C LEU A 158 4.12 -25.03 2.98
N LEU A 159 3.77 -23.90 2.35
CA LEU A 159 2.81 -22.94 2.91
C LEU A 159 1.43 -23.55 3.20
N ARG A 160 0.99 -24.53 2.41
CA ARG A 160 -0.25 -25.29 2.64
C ARG A 160 -0.31 -26.02 3.98
N LYS A 161 0.85 -26.34 4.55
CA LYS A 161 0.97 -27.02 5.84
C LYS A 161 1.07 -26.04 7.01
N LEU A 162 1.29 -24.75 6.74
CA LEU A 162 1.46 -23.74 7.78
C LEU A 162 0.10 -23.23 8.31
N PRO A 163 0.02 -22.91 9.61
CA PRO A 163 -1.16 -22.29 10.21
C PRO A 163 -1.33 -20.83 9.75
N ASN A 164 -2.49 -20.23 10.02
CA ASN A 164 -2.71 -18.80 9.79
C ASN A 164 -1.89 -17.93 10.76
N ILE A 165 -1.67 -18.43 11.98
CA ILE A 165 -0.90 -17.74 13.03
C ILE A 165 0.31 -18.60 13.37
N SER A 166 1.49 -18.15 12.95
CA SER A 166 2.76 -18.75 13.34
C SER A 166 3.04 -18.45 14.81
N ARG A 167 3.54 -19.43 15.57
CA ARG A 167 3.91 -19.23 16.98
C ARG A 167 5.39 -19.51 17.15
N ILE A 168 6.09 -18.54 17.72
CA ILE A 168 7.55 -18.56 17.91
C ILE A 168 7.83 -18.32 19.39
N SER A 169 8.91 -18.91 19.90
CA SER A 169 9.37 -18.66 21.25
C SER A 169 10.84 -18.23 21.30
N THR A 170 11.13 -17.17 22.05
CA THR A 170 12.50 -16.70 22.30
C THR A 170 13.27 -17.61 23.27
N CYS A 171 12.63 -18.62 23.87
CA CYS A 171 13.35 -19.57 24.71
C CYS A 171 14.27 -20.48 23.88
N HIS A 172 13.90 -20.79 22.64
CA HIS A 172 14.69 -21.61 21.72
C HIS A 172 15.70 -20.77 20.92
N SER A 173 15.35 -19.52 20.64
CA SER A 173 16.20 -18.57 19.91
C SER A 173 16.57 -17.39 20.80
N LYS A 174 17.86 -17.17 21.05
CA LYS A 174 18.35 -16.05 21.88
C LYS A 174 17.78 -14.69 21.47
N GLU A 175 17.49 -14.51 20.19
CA GLU A 175 16.96 -13.27 19.63
C GLU A 175 16.17 -13.57 18.35
N ILE A 176 15.06 -12.86 18.14
CA ILE A 176 14.25 -12.92 16.90
C ILE A 176 14.33 -11.57 16.20
N THR A 177 14.60 -11.58 14.90
CA THR A 177 14.58 -10.37 14.08
C THR A 177 13.24 -10.23 13.36
N VAL A 178 12.64 -9.04 13.41
CA VAL A 178 11.43 -8.72 12.66
C VAL A 178 11.76 -7.59 11.68
N CYS A 179 11.38 -7.80 10.42
CA CYS A 179 11.49 -6.84 9.32
C CYS A 179 10.08 -6.47 8.87
N GLY A 180 9.88 -5.19 8.54
CA GLY A 180 8.65 -4.71 7.89
C GLY A 180 8.74 -4.76 6.38
N ASP A 181 8.00 -3.85 5.74
CA ASP A 181 7.86 -3.76 4.29
C ASP A 181 9.23 -3.59 3.60
N LEU A 182 9.40 -4.24 2.45
CA LEU A 182 10.62 -4.18 1.64
C LEU A 182 10.37 -3.61 0.24
N HIS A 183 9.16 -3.76 -0.31
CA HIS A 183 8.72 -3.18 -1.57
C HIS A 183 9.74 -3.26 -2.72
N GLY A 184 10.29 -4.45 -2.97
CA GLY A 184 11.23 -4.66 -4.07
C GLY A 184 12.57 -3.90 -3.95
N GLN A 185 12.96 -3.46 -2.75
CA GLN A 185 14.24 -2.80 -2.47
C GLN A 185 15.32 -3.81 -2.04
N LEU A 186 15.92 -4.52 -3.01
CA LEU A 186 16.86 -5.60 -2.72
C LEU A 186 18.09 -5.13 -1.92
N GLU A 187 18.59 -3.92 -2.18
CA GLU A 187 19.73 -3.36 -1.45
C GLU A 187 19.47 -3.22 0.06
N ASP A 188 18.24 -2.90 0.46
CA ASP A 188 17.86 -2.82 1.87
C ASP A 188 17.87 -4.21 2.52
N LEU A 189 17.34 -5.23 1.84
CA LEU A 189 17.39 -6.62 2.32
C LEU A 189 18.83 -7.12 2.46
N LEU A 190 19.68 -6.85 1.46
CA LEU A 190 21.09 -7.21 1.51
C LEU A 190 21.83 -6.49 2.64
N LEU A 191 21.49 -5.22 2.90
CA LEU A 191 22.07 -4.46 4.00
C LEU A 191 21.62 -5.00 5.38
N ILE A 192 20.37 -5.43 5.52
CA ILE A 192 19.90 -6.14 6.71
C ILE A 192 20.74 -7.40 6.93
N PHE A 193 20.88 -8.25 5.91
CA PHE A 193 21.69 -9.47 6.00
C PHE A 193 23.16 -9.21 6.28
N TYR A 194 23.73 -8.14 5.72
CA TYR A 194 25.10 -7.74 6.02
C TYR A 194 25.26 -7.33 7.49
N LYS A 195 24.32 -6.54 8.03
CA LYS A 195 24.41 -6.03 9.41
C LYS A 195 24.03 -7.06 10.48
N ASN A 196 23.05 -7.92 10.19
CA ASN A 196 22.45 -8.82 11.15
C ASN A 196 22.82 -10.30 10.94
N GLY A 197 23.37 -10.63 9.77
CA GLY A 197 23.57 -12.00 9.31
C GLY A 197 22.37 -12.53 8.55
N MET A 198 22.60 -13.45 7.62
CA MET A 198 21.53 -14.17 6.92
C MET A 198 20.74 -15.07 7.88
N PRO A 199 19.49 -15.45 7.54
CA PRO A 199 18.73 -16.42 8.31
C PRO A 199 19.51 -17.72 8.54
N SER A 200 19.41 -18.23 9.76
CA SER A 200 20.04 -19.46 10.22
C SER A 200 19.28 -19.99 11.44
N LEU A 201 19.62 -21.20 11.89
CA LEU A 201 19.04 -21.79 13.12
C LEU A 201 19.18 -20.88 14.36
N GLU A 202 20.25 -20.08 14.42
CA GLU A 202 20.50 -19.14 15.52
C GLU A 202 19.89 -17.75 15.30
N ARG A 203 19.44 -17.45 14.07
CA ARG A 203 18.96 -16.13 13.66
C ARG A 203 17.62 -16.28 12.94
N PRO A 204 16.53 -16.48 13.69
CA PRO A 204 15.19 -16.49 13.12
C PRO A 204 14.77 -15.09 12.68
N TYR A 205 13.95 -15.06 11.63
CA TYR A 205 13.43 -13.86 11.00
C TYR A 205 11.91 -13.94 10.83
N VAL A 206 11.24 -12.82 11.08
CA VAL A 206 9.85 -12.58 10.67
C VAL A 206 9.85 -11.45 9.65
N PHE A 207 9.39 -11.69 8.43
CA PHE A 207 9.17 -10.65 7.42
C PHE A 207 7.67 -10.36 7.33
N ASN A 208 7.28 -9.14 7.65
CA ASN A 208 5.89 -8.78 7.94
C ASN A 208 5.13 -8.18 6.75
N GLY A 209 5.09 -8.94 5.64
CA GLY A 209 4.35 -8.56 4.42
C GLY A 209 5.03 -7.49 3.57
N ASP A 210 4.43 -7.20 2.42
CA ASP A 210 4.82 -6.17 1.46
C ASP A 210 6.27 -6.33 0.97
N PHE A 211 6.52 -7.51 0.43
CA PHE A 211 7.81 -7.89 -0.14
C PHE A 211 7.97 -7.31 -1.56
N VAL A 212 6.85 -7.14 -2.26
CA VAL A 212 6.77 -6.83 -3.69
C VAL A 212 6.16 -5.44 -3.96
N ASP A 213 6.09 -5.09 -5.24
CA ASP A 213 5.60 -3.81 -5.78
C ASP A 213 6.48 -2.60 -5.43
N ARG A 214 6.25 -1.48 -6.14
CA ARG A 214 6.93 -0.18 -6.03
C ARG A 214 8.39 -0.22 -6.48
N GLY A 215 9.21 -1.09 -5.89
CA GLY A 215 10.60 -1.33 -6.28
C GLY A 215 10.73 -2.15 -7.57
N LYS A 216 11.99 -2.40 -7.96
CA LYS A 216 12.33 -3.06 -9.24
C LYS A 216 12.88 -4.48 -9.07
N ASP A 217 13.20 -4.87 -7.84
CA ASP A 217 13.83 -6.14 -7.51
C ASP A 217 12.88 -7.02 -6.65
N SER A 218 11.57 -6.92 -6.89
CA SER A 218 10.54 -7.62 -6.11
C SER A 218 10.65 -9.14 -6.24
N ILE A 219 10.87 -9.65 -7.45
CA ILE A 219 10.95 -11.10 -7.66
C ILE A 219 12.21 -11.68 -7.02
N GLU A 220 13.33 -10.96 -7.01
CA GLU A 220 14.57 -11.37 -6.35
C GLU A 220 14.37 -11.47 -4.83
N ILE A 221 13.77 -10.45 -4.21
CA ILE A 221 13.43 -10.49 -2.78
C ILE A 221 12.54 -11.69 -2.48
N LEU A 222 11.45 -11.84 -3.24
CA LEU A 222 10.49 -12.91 -2.99
C LEU A 222 11.14 -14.30 -3.08
N LEU A 223 11.99 -14.52 -4.09
CA LEU A 223 12.73 -15.78 -4.26
C LEU A 223 13.73 -16.02 -3.13
N ILE A 224 14.42 -14.99 -2.64
CA ILE A 224 15.32 -15.09 -1.48
C ILE A 224 14.54 -15.49 -0.24
N LEU A 225 13.43 -14.81 0.06
CA LEU A 225 12.61 -15.08 1.25
C LEU A 225 12.04 -16.50 1.22
N PHE A 226 11.53 -16.94 0.08
CA PHE A 226 11.03 -18.30 -0.11
C PHE A 226 12.13 -19.37 -0.05
N ALA A 227 13.31 -19.10 -0.58
CA ALA A 227 14.45 -20.01 -0.44
C ALA A 227 14.85 -20.19 1.03
N PHE A 228 14.93 -19.10 1.81
CA PHE A 228 15.21 -19.20 3.23
C PHE A 228 14.09 -19.87 4.01
N LEU A 229 12.82 -19.64 3.67
CA LEU A 229 11.68 -20.36 4.24
C LEU A 229 11.76 -21.87 3.98
N LEU A 230 12.20 -22.29 2.79
CA LEU A 230 12.34 -23.71 2.45
C LEU A 230 13.50 -24.38 3.19
N VAL A 231 14.58 -23.65 3.45
CA VAL A 231 15.76 -24.17 4.17
C VAL A 231 15.55 -24.15 5.68
N TYR A 232 14.88 -23.13 6.22
CA TYR A 232 14.64 -22.91 7.64
C TYR A 232 13.14 -22.68 7.94
N PRO A 233 12.28 -23.71 7.74
CA PRO A 233 10.83 -23.56 7.83
C PRO A 233 10.31 -23.24 9.24
N ASN A 234 11.12 -23.44 10.28
CA ASN A 234 10.75 -23.16 11.67
C ASN A 234 11.31 -21.82 12.17
N GLU A 235 12.27 -21.23 11.46
CA GLU A 235 13.00 -20.03 11.89
C GLU A 235 12.74 -18.83 10.98
N VAL A 236 12.26 -19.04 9.75
CA VAL A 236 11.90 -17.97 8.81
C VAL A 236 10.40 -17.96 8.64
N HIS A 237 9.78 -16.84 9.00
CA HIS A 237 8.33 -16.65 8.98
C HIS A 237 7.98 -15.49 8.06
N LEU A 238 7.02 -15.70 7.17
CA LEU A 238 6.54 -14.70 6.23
C LEU A 238 5.05 -14.46 6.52
N ASN A 239 4.70 -13.26 6.95
CA ASN A 239 3.30 -12.86 7.04
C ASN A 239 2.86 -12.25 5.69
N ARG A 240 1.59 -12.39 5.36
CA ARG A 240 0.96 -11.76 4.19
C ARG A 240 0.82 -10.26 4.42
N GLY A 241 1.22 -9.44 3.45
CA GLY A 241 0.89 -8.02 3.36
C GLY A 241 -0.23 -7.75 2.36
N ASN A 242 -0.67 -6.49 2.24
CA ASN A 242 -1.70 -6.13 1.27
C ASN A 242 -1.17 -6.13 -0.17
N HIS A 243 0.14 -6.00 -0.37
CA HIS A 243 0.78 -6.12 -1.68
C HIS A 243 1.01 -7.58 -2.12
N GLU A 244 0.84 -8.58 -1.25
CA GLU A 244 0.70 -9.98 -1.64
C GLU A 244 -0.74 -10.27 -2.11
N ASP A 245 -1.16 -9.51 -3.12
CA ASP A 245 -2.47 -9.57 -3.76
C ASP A 245 -2.35 -9.21 -5.25
N HIS A 246 -2.79 -10.13 -6.11
CA HIS A 246 -2.76 -9.96 -7.55
C HIS A 246 -3.49 -8.70 -8.06
N ILE A 247 -4.54 -8.22 -7.37
CA ILE A 247 -5.27 -7.01 -7.76
C ILE A 247 -4.41 -5.76 -7.52
N VAL A 248 -3.63 -5.76 -6.44
CA VAL A 248 -2.69 -4.69 -6.09
C VAL A 248 -1.51 -4.73 -7.06
N ASN A 249 -0.95 -5.91 -7.34
CA ASN A 249 0.19 -6.09 -8.22
C ASN A 249 -0.02 -5.61 -9.68
N LEU A 250 -1.28 -5.53 -10.13
CA LEU A 250 -1.61 -5.02 -11.47
C LEU A 250 -1.28 -3.53 -11.62
N ARG A 251 -1.41 -2.76 -10.54
CA ARG A 251 -1.19 -1.30 -10.55
C ARG A 251 0.23 -0.92 -10.16
N TYR A 252 0.81 -1.60 -9.17
CA TYR A 252 2.02 -1.13 -8.48
C TYR A 252 3.34 -1.73 -8.96
N GLY A 253 3.30 -2.48 -10.06
CA GLY A 253 4.48 -2.77 -10.88
C GLY A 253 4.97 -4.21 -10.85
N PHE A 254 4.63 -5.02 -9.84
CA PHE A 254 5.14 -6.39 -9.73
C PHE A 254 4.71 -7.27 -10.91
N THR A 255 3.47 -7.13 -11.39
CA THR A 255 3.01 -7.84 -12.60
C THR A 255 3.86 -7.48 -13.82
N LYS A 256 4.14 -6.19 -14.00
CA LYS A 256 4.97 -5.68 -15.11
C LYS A 256 6.41 -6.17 -14.98
N GLU A 257 6.96 -6.20 -13.76
CA GLU A 257 8.30 -6.70 -13.47
C GLU A 257 8.44 -8.17 -13.88
N VAL A 258 7.54 -9.04 -13.42
CA VAL A 258 7.58 -10.48 -13.72
C VAL A 258 7.40 -10.76 -15.22
N LEU A 259 6.46 -10.08 -15.88
CA LEU A 259 6.25 -10.22 -17.34
C LEU A 259 7.46 -9.70 -18.13
N GLY A 260 8.13 -8.65 -17.64
CA GLY A 260 9.33 -8.10 -18.25
C GLY A 260 10.54 -9.05 -18.13
N LYS A 261 10.82 -9.55 -16.93
CA LYS A 261 11.95 -10.44 -16.63
C LYS A 261 11.76 -11.85 -17.20
N TYR A 262 10.54 -12.37 -17.20
CA TYR A 262 10.24 -13.77 -17.59
C TYR A 262 9.28 -13.88 -18.78
N LYS A 263 9.56 -13.20 -19.90
CA LYS A 263 8.66 -13.09 -21.07
C LYS A 263 7.88 -14.36 -21.44
N MET A 264 8.55 -15.50 -21.55
CA MET A 264 7.93 -16.77 -21.98
C MET A 264 7.06 -17.44 -20.91
N HIS A 265 7.40 -17.27 -19.63
CA HIS A 265 6.75 -17.99 -18.52
C HIS A 265 6.15 -17.07 -17.46
N GLY A 266 6.15 -15.76 -17.66
CA GLY A 266 5.77 -14.75 -16.67
C GLY A 266 4.32 -14.88 -16.26
N LYS A 267 3.41 -15.13 -17.22
CA LYS A 267 1.98 -15.39 -16.93
C LYS A 267 1.80 -16.61 -16.02
N ARG A 268 2.57 -17.67 -16.26
CA ARG A 268 2.55 -18.89 -15.46
C ARG A 268 3.12 -18.63 -14.07
N ILE A 269 4.22 -17.90 -13.96
CA ILE A 269 4.79 -17.48 -12.67
C ILE A 269 3.77 -16.66 -11.87
N LEU A 270 3.12 -15.69 -12.49
CA LEU A 270 2.09 -14.86 -11.83
C LEU A 270 0.88 -15.66 -11.36
N LYS A 271 0.36 -16.61 -12.17
CA LYS A 271 -0.76 -17.48 -11.77
C LYS A 271 -0.40 -18.35 -10.55
N LEU A 272 0.85 -18.80 -10.45
CA LEU A 272 1.33 -19.55 -9.29
C LEU A 272 1.52 -18.65 -8.07
N LEU A 273 2.09 -17.45 -8.25
CA LEU A 273 2.27 -16.47 -7.18
C LEU A 273 0.95 -16.00 -6.57
N GLN A 274 -0.07 -15.76 -7.40
CA GLN A 274 -1.42 -15.43 -6.94
C GLN A 274 -1.95 -16.47 -5.94
N LYS A 275 -1.68 -17.76 -6.16
CA LYS A 275 -2.02 -18.81 -5.21
C LYS A 275 -1.13 -18.78 -3.98
N ILE A 276 0.18 -18.74 -4.16
CA ILE A 276 1.14 -18.72 -3.06
C ILE A 276 0.80 -17.61 -2.05
N PHE A 277 0.46 -16.42 -2.54
CA PHE A 277 0.07 -15.29 -1.71
C PHE A 277 -1.17 -15.56 -0.85
N SER A 278 -2.15 -16.32 -1.34
CA SER A 278 -3.32 -16.69 -0.53
C SER A 278 -3.04 -17.75 0.54
N TRP A 279 -1.89 -18.43 0.45
CA TRP A 279 -1.42 -19.42 1.43
C TRP A 279 -0.45 -18.85 2.46
N LEU A 280 -0.01 -17.60 2.34
CA LEU A 280 0.85 -16.96 3.35
C LEU A 280 0.12 -16.85 4.70
N PRO A 281 0.78 -17.16 5.83
CA PRO A 281 0.28 -16.86 7.18
C PRO A 281 -0.15 -15.39 7.33
N LEU A 282 -1.14 -15.13 8.17
CA LEU A 282 -1.71 -13.79 8.37
C LEU A 282 -1.06 -13.05 9.54
N ALA A 283 -0.54 -13.79 10.52
CA ALA A 283 0.10 -13.22 11.70
C ALA A 283 1.15 -14.16 12.29
N THR A 284 1.97 -13.59 13.15
CA THR A 284 2.96 -14.30 13.96
C THR A 284 2.82 -13.86 15.41
N VAL A 285 2.91 -14.78 16.37
CA VAL A 285 2.87 -14.49 17.80
C VAL A 285 4.16 -14.98 18.45
N ILE A 286 4.86 -14.08 19.14
CA ILE A 286 6.08 -14.38 19.89
C ILE A 286 5.74 -14.49 21.37
N ASP A 287 6.07 -15.63 21.98
CA ASP A 287 5.91 -15.94 23.41
C ASP A 287 4.51 -15.67 23.97
N GLN A 288 3.48 -15.75 23.12
CA GLN A 288 2.08 -15.41 23.44
C GLN A 288 1.88 -13.96 23.93
N LYS A 289 2.88 -13.10 23.73
CA LYS A 289 2.90 -11.73 24.28
C LYS A 289 3.00 -10.66 23.20
N VAL A 290 3.68 -10.93 22.10
CA VAL A 290 3.83 -9.97 21.00
C VAL A 290 3.11 -10.48 19.76
N LEU A 291 2.16 -9.72 19.25
CA LEU A 291 1.47 -9.99 17.99
C LEU A 291 2.13 -9.24 16.85
N ILE A 292 2.45 -9.93 15.76
CA ILE A 292 3.02 -9.37 14.54
C ILE A 292 2.04 -9.63 13.40
N LEU A 293 1.59 -8.58 12.74
CA LEU A 293 0.67 -8.62 11.61
C LEU A 293 0.96 -7.44 10.68
N HIS A 294 0.62 -7.55 9.40
CA HIS A 294 1.03 -6.51 8.44
C HIS A 294 0.33 -5.18 8.69
N GLY A 295 -0.99 -5.08 8.51
CA GLY A 295 -1.80 -3.86 8.67
C GLY A 295 -2.10 -3.54 10.13
N GLY A 296 -3.24 -4.01 10.64
CA GLY A 296 -3.70 -3.64 11.98
C GLY A 296 -4.77 -4.54 12.59
N ILE A 297 -5.38 -4.05 13.66
CA ILE A 297 -6.54 -4.68 14.30
C ILE A 297 -7.77 -3.79 14.15
N SER A 298 -8.92 -4.32 14.52
CA SER A 298 -10.20 -3.63 14.65
C SER A 298 -10.84 -3.97 16.01
N ASN A 299 -11.92 -3.26 16.34
CA ASN A 299 -12.72 -3.56 17.54
C ASN A 299 -13.37 -4.95 17.51
N THR A 300 -13.39 -5.61 16.36
CA THR A 300 -13.94 -6.96 16.18
C THR A 300 -12.86 -8.03 15.99
N THR A 301 -11.57 -7.70 16.07
CA THR A 301 -10.50 -8.69 15.82
C THR A 301 -10.56 -9.86 16.81
N ASP A 302 -10.56 -11.08 16.26
CA ASP A 302 -10.57 -12.34 17.02
C ASP A 302 -9.51 -13.32 16.50
N LEU A 303 -8.47 -13.56 17.30
CA LEU A 303 -7.38 -14.48 16.98
C LEU A 303 -7.83 -15.95 16.86
N CYS A 304 -8.89 -16.36 17.56
CA CYS A 304 -9.44 -17.71 17.47
C CYS A 304 -10.13 -17.94 16.13
N LEU A 305 -10.91 -16.95 15.66
CA LEU A 305 -11.50 -16.97 14.33
C LEU A 305 -10.38 -16.97 13.27
N ILE A 306 -9.44 -16.02 13.35
CA ILE A 306 -8.30 -15.91 12.43
C ILE A 306 -7.52 -17.22 12.34
N ALA A 307 -7.30 -17.95 13.44
CA ALA A 307 -6.59 -19.22 13.42
C ALA A 307 -7.31 -20.33 12.64
N ARG A 308 -8.64 -20.25 12.48
CA ARG A 308 -9.48 -21.26 11.84
C ARG A 308 -9.88 -20.92 10.40
N VAL A 309 -9.77 -19.63 10.01
CA VAL A 309 -10.19 -19.18 8.67
C VAL A 309 -9.48 -19.98 7.58
N ASP A 310 -10.23 -20.37 6.56
CA ASP A 310 -9.66 -21.03 5.40
C ASP A 310 -9.08 -20.01 4.41
N ARG A 311 -7.90 -19.46 4.77
CA ARG A 311 -7.32 -18.26 4.12
C ARG A 311 -7.16 -18.36 2.60
N HIS A 312 -6.95 -19.56 2.05
CA HIS A 312 -6.72 -19.73 0.62
C HIS A 312 -7.95 -19.46 -0.24
N LYS A 313 -9.17 -19.48 0.35
CA LYS A 313 -10.41 -19.06 -0.31
C LYS A 313 -10.40 -17.58 -0.67
N TYR A 314 -9.65 -16.78 0.09
CA TYR A 314 -9.52 -15.34 -0.07
C TYR A 314 -8.26 -15.02 -0.90
N VAL A 315 -8.33 -15.38 -2.19
CA VAL A 315 -7.25 -15.15 -3.16
C VAL A 315 -6.86 -13.67 -3.21
N SER A 316 -7.85 -12.78 -3.15
CA SER A 316 -7.66 -11.36 -2.88
C SER A 316 -8.44 -10.95 -1.64
N ALA A 317 -7.81 -10.11 -0.81
CA ALA A 317 -8.48 -9.49 0.32
C ALA A 317 -9.47 -8.41 -0.13
N LEU A 318 -9.32 -7.86 -1.33
CA LEU A 318 -10.21 -6.85 -1.89
C LEU A 318 -11.46 -7.43 -2.55
N ARG A 319 -11.59 -8.76 -2.59
CA ARG A 319 -12.75 -9.45 -3.15
C ARG A 319 -13.66 -9.97 -2.03
N PRO A 320 -14.78 -9.28 -1.73
CA PRO A 320 -15.74 -9.80 -0.77
C PRO A 320 -16.38 -11.11 -1.26
N PRO A 321 -16.82 -11.99 -0.34
CA PRO A 321 -17.57 -13.20 -0.69
C PRO A 321 -18.82 -12.84 -1.49
N LYS A 322 -19.10 -13.58 -2.57
CA LYS A 322 -20.37 -13.41 -3.31
C LYS A 322 -21.52 -13.93 -2.45
N LYS A 323 -22.53 -13.10 -2.17
CA LYS A 323 -23.82 -13.57 -1.64
C LYS A 323 -24.44 -14.53 -2.66
N ARG A 324 -24.64 -15.79 -2.30
CA ARG A 324 -25.36 -16.75 -3.14
C ARG A 324 -26.84 -16.35 -3.17
N THR A 325 -27.28 -15.67 -4.21
CA THR A 325 -28.72 -15.59 -4.52
C THR A 325 -29.17 -16.96 -5.00
N GLN A 326 -29.93 -17.69 -4.18
CA GLN A 326 -30.62 -18.89 -4.62
C GLN A 326 -31.72 -18.48 -5.60
N TYR A 327 -31.50 -18.68 -6.89
CA TYR A 327 -32.61 -18.72 -7.84
C TYR A 327 -33.30 -20.08 -7.73
N PRO A 328 -34.64 -20.15 -7.68
CA PRO A 328 -35.35 -21.42 -7.65
C PRO A 328 -35.06 -22.18 -8.94
N VAL A 329 -34.59 -23.41 -8.79
CA VAL A 329 -34.33 -24.34 -9.89
C VAL A 329 -35.67 -24.73 -10.53
N SER A 330 -35.96 -24.18 -11.70
CA SER A 330 -36.95 -24.77 -12.61
C SER A 330 -36.30 -25.90 -13.40
N GLN A 331 -36.94 -27.06 -13.34
CA GLN A 331 -36.51 -28.37 -13.82
C GLN A 331 -36.37 -28.48 -15.36
N SER A 332 -35.46 -29.38 -15.78
CA SER A 332 -35.36 -30.11 -17.07
C SER A 332 -35.16 -29.27 -18.35
N SER A 333 -34.18 -29.57 -19.20
CA SER A 333 -34.15 -30.80 -20.00
C SER A 333 -32.75 -31.40 -20.19
N VAL A 334 -32.77 -32.72 -20.26
CA VAL A 334 -31.71 -33.65 -20.62
C VAL A 334 -31.35 -33.44 -22.08
N ASP A 335 -30.06 -33.40 -22.43
CA ASP A 335 -29.56 -33.94 -23.69
C ASP A 335 -28.12 -34.40 -23.49
N LEU A 336 -27.93 -35.70 -23.70
CA LEU A 336 -26.66 -36.40 -23.81
C LEU A 336 -26.09 -36.07 -25.20
N ASP A 337 -24.78 -35.85 -25.32
CA ASP A 337 -24.11 -36.19 -26.58
C ASP A 337 -22.64 -36.53 -26.40
N MET A 338 -22.26 -37.52 -27.22
CA MET A 338 -21.07 -38.36 -27.20
C MET A 338 -19.77 -37.65 -27.61
N GLU A 339 -18.66 -38.27 -27.21
CA GLU A 339 -17.33 -38.09 -27.79
C GLU A 339 -17.32 -38.42 -29.29
N ASP A 340 -16.58 -37.64 -30.08
CA ASP A 340 -15.78 -38.21 -31.16
C ASP A 340 -14.51 -37.39 -31.44
N ASP A 341 -13.47 -38.13 -31.74
CA ASP A 341 -12.07 -37.74 -31.84
C ASP A 341 -11.68 -37.57 -33.32
N LEU A 342 -10.45 -37.09 -33.58
CA LEU A 342 -9.70 -37.12 -34.86
C LEU A 342 -9.76 -35.91 -35.83
N SER A 343 -8.69 -35.11 -35.72
CA SER A 343 -7.67 -34.80 -36.74
C SER A 343 -8.02 -34.70 -38.24
N GLY A 344 -7.63 -33.58 -38.87
CA GLY A 344 -6.78 -33.63 -40.07
C GLY A 344 -7.21 -32.86 -41.34
N ILE A 345 -6.37 -31.86 -41.69
CA ILE A 345 -5.92 -31.49 -43.06
C ILE A 345 -6.82 -30.56 -43.93
N LYS A 346 -6.23 -29.40 -44.26
CA LYS A 346 -6.22 -28.56 -45.52
C LYS A 346 -7.44 -28.70 -46.46
N ASN A 347 -8.04 -27.64 -47.01
CA ASN A 347 -7.42 -26.60 -47.85
C ASN A 347 -8.49 -25.56 -48.27
N ASN A 348 -8.03 -24.40 -48.74
CA ASN A 348 -8.81 -23.33 -49.41
C ASN A 348 -9.92 -23.80 -50.36
N GLN A 349 -11.08 -23.13 -50.33
CA GLN A 349 -11.64 -22.44 -51.51
C GLN A 349 -12.85 -21.54 -51.18
N ARG A 350 -12.90 -20.43 -51.91
CA ARG A 350 -13.91 -19.36 -51.95
C ARG A 350 -15.32 -19.87 -52.25
N ARG A 351 -16.33 -19.14 -51.74
CA ARG A 351 -17.57 -18.65 -52.41
C ARG A 351 -18.52 -18.15 -51.31
N VAL A 352 -19.43 -17.19 -51.47
CA VAL A 352 -19.74 -16.15 -52.46
C VAL A 352 -20.70 -15.21 -51.71
N SER A 353 -20.51 -13.92 -51.90
CA SER A 353 -21.42 -12.86 -51.48
C SER A 353 -22.83 -13.04 -52.06
N LEU A 354 -23.85 -12.93 -51.22
CA LEU A 354 -25.21 -12.61 -51.66
C LEU A 354 -25.66 -11.30 -51.01
N ILE A 355 -25.68 -10.28 -51.86
CA ILE A 355 -26.28 -8.98 -51.65
C ILE A 355 -27.80 -9.14 -51.67
N LYS A 356 -28.50 -8.54 -50.70
CA LYS A 356 -29.91 -8.17 -50.86
C LYS A 356 -30.15 -6.78 -50.24
N ALA A 357 -30.27 -5.79 -51.14
CA ALA A 357 -30.97 -4.52 -50.93
C ALA A 357 -32.48 -4.77 -51.16
N ASN A 358 -33.50 -4.04 -50.71
CA ASN A 358 -33.80 -2.69 -50.21
C ASN A 358 -34.91 -2.84 -49.12
N SER A 359 -35.28 -1.88 -48.26
CA SER A 359 -35.82 -0.55 -48.56
C SER A 359 -35.92 0.35 -47.32
N PHE A 360 -35.89 1.66 -47.58
CA PHE A 360 -35.96 2.78 -46.63
C PHE A 360 -37.39 3.15 -46.19
N GLY A 361 -37.51 3.67 -44.96
CA GLY A 361 -38.60 4.52 -44.46
C GLY A 361 -38.21 5.18 -43.11
N PRO A 362 -38.57 6.45 -42.83
CA PRO A 362 -37.76 7.37 -42.01
C PRO A 362 -38.26 7.52 -40.55
N ARG A 363 -37.37 7.92 -39.62
CA ARG A 363 -37.68 8.80 -38.45
C ARG A 363 -36.47 9.14 -37.56
N ASP A 364 -36.21 10.44 -37.48
CA ASP A 364 -35.74 11.28 -36.37
C ASP A 364 -34.74 10.79 -35.30
N GLY A 365 -33.53 11.37 -35.37
CA GLY A 365 -33.00 12.29 -34.36
C GLY A 365 -32.92 11.85 -32.89
N PHE A 366 -31.80 11.24 -32.49
CA PHE A 366 -31.45 11.04 -31.07
C PHE A 366 -30.93 12.34 -30.42
N GLN A 367 -31.73 12.95 -29.55
CA GLN A 367 -31.29 13.93 -28.55
C GLN A 367 -30.75 13.21 -27.30
N ARG A 368 -29.52 13.55 -26.90
CA ARG A 368 -28.94 13.20 -25.59
C ARG A 368 -29.64 14.03 -24.50
N ARG A 369 -30.21 13.38 -23.49
CA ARG A 369 -30.67 14.04 -22.25
C ARG A 369 -29.65 13.87 -21.14
N SER A 370 -29.23 15.02 -20.61
CA SER A 370 -28.49 15.23 -19.37
C SER A 370 -29.39 14.95 -18.15
N LEU A 371 -28.83 14.34 -17.11
CA LEU A 371 -29.43 14.24 -15.78
C LEU A 371 -28.78 15.31 -14.88
N GLN A 372 -29.30 16.52 -14.96
CA GLN A 372 -29.25 17.51 -13.89
C GLN A 372 -30.67 17.63 -13.35
N ASP A 373 -30.87 17.28 -12.08
CA ASP A 373 -31.74 18.02 -11.15
C ASP A 373 -31.87 17.22 -9.85
N PHE A 374 -31.22 17.73 -8.80
CA PHE A 374 -31.82 17.98 -7.48
C PHE A 374 -30.89 18.94 -6.74
N SER A 375 -30.97 20.22 -7.12
CA SER A 375 -30.48 21.34 -6.31
C SER A 375 -31.65 21.94 -5.56
N GLY A 376 -31.48 22.14 -4.26
CA GLY A 376 -32.42 22.92 -3.47
C GLY A 376 -32.14 22.86 -1.98
N ARG A 377 -31.16 23.62 -1.49
CA ARG A 377 -31.18 24.23 -0.15
C ARG A 377 -30.18 25.39 -0.04
N VAL A 378 -30.69 26.50 0.49
CA VAL A 378 -30.04 27.80 0.73
C VAL A 378 -28.96 27.68 1.83
N PRO A 379 -27.88 28.50 1.82
CA PRO A 379 -26.78 28.37 2.78
C PRO A 379 -27.20 28.84 4.18
N ARG A 380 -26.88 28.05 5.21
CA ARG A 380 -26.91 28.48 6.62
C ARG A 380 -25.49 28.65 7.15
N THR A 381 -25.32 29.58 8.08
CA THR A 381 -24.03 29.88 8.71
C THR A 381 -23.64 28.81 9.72
N VAL A 382 -22.32 28.62 9.90
CA VAL A 382 -21.68 27.52 10.66
C VAL A 382 -22.11 27.49 12.14
N ASP A 383 -22.51 28.63 12.71
CA ASP A 383 -22.93 28.72 14.11
C ASP A 383 -24.35 28.17 14.37
N GLU A 384 -25.25 28.19 13.37
CA GLU A 384 -26.60 27.61 13.51
C GLU A 384 -26.60 26.07 13.43
N GLU A 385 -25.62 25.47 12.73
CA GLU A 385 -25.51 24.02 12.58
C GLU A 385 -25.02 23.32 13.88
N ILE A 386 -24.25 24.05 14.69
CA ILE A 386 -23.73 23.57 15.99
C ILE A 386 -24.85 23.52 17.04
N GLU A 387 -25.78 24.49 17.06
CA GLU A 387 -26.88 24.55 18.03
C GLU A 387 -27.97 23.49 17.76
N VAL A 388 -28.22 23.14 16.48
CA VAL A 388 -29.16 22.06 16.13
C VAL A 388 -28.61 20.68 16.53
N ARG A 389 -27.30 20.43 16.37
CA ARG A 389 -26.66 19.18 16.83
C ARG A 389 -26.60 19.06 18.36
N ARG A 390 -26.55 20.19 19.08
CA ARG A 390 -26.65 20.22 20.55
C ARG A 390 -28.05 19.89 21.07
N ARG A 391 -29.10 20.18 20.31
CA ARG A 391 -30.49 19.87 20.69
C ARG A 391 -30.90 18.44 20.34
N GLN A 392 -30.30 17.83 19.31
CA GLN A 392 -30.54 16.42 18.97
C GLN A 392 -29.85 15.42 19.90
N SER A 393 -28.78 15.82 20.62
CA SER A 393 -28.12 14.97 21.62
C SER A 393 -28.85 14.91 22.98
N VAL A 394 -29.97 15.63 23.13
CA VAL A 394 -30.78 15.66 24.37
C VAL A 394 -32.03 14.77 24.29
N PHE A 395 -32.36 14.18 23.13
CA PHE A 395 -33.62 13.45 22.92
C PHE A 395 -33.53 11.92 22.81
N ILE A 396 -32.38 11.31 23.11
CA ILE A 396 -32.27 9.83 23.28
C ILE A 396 -31.57 9.52 24.61
N LYS A 397 -32.17 10.01 25.70
CA LYS A 397 -31.92 9.55 27.06
C LYS A 397 -33.17 9.83 27.90
N GLY A 398 -34.07 8.86 27.99
CA GLY A 398 -35.22 8.95 28.90
C GLY A 398 -36.24 7.80 28.75
N GLY A 399 -36.29 6.93 29.77
CA GLY A 399 -37.36 5.94 30.05
C GLY A 399 -37.19 4.59 29.34
N PHE A 400 -37.23 3.41 29.98
CA PHE A 400 -37.88 2.99 31.22
C PHE A 400 -37.14 1.82 31.88
N SER A 401 -37.28 1.70 33.20
CA SER A 401 -36.81 0.63 34.09
C SER A 401 -37.99 -0.21 34.64
N HIS A 402 -37.68 -1.41 35.19
CA HIS A 402 -38.52 -2.38 35.96
C HIS A 402 -39.55 -3.21 35.16
N SER A 403 -39.89 -4.49 35.44
CA SER A 403 -39.57 -5.49 36.49
C SER A 403 -40.24 -6.87 36.18
N GLN A 404 -39.62 -7.97 36.63
CA GLN A 404 -40.16 -9.25 37.19
C GLN A 404 -41.27 -10.14 36.52
N GLY A 405 -41.04 -11.47 36.59
CA GLY A 405 -42.03 -12.59 36.58
C GLY A 405 -41.77 -13.65 35.47
N GLU A 406 -41.15 -14.82 35.73
CA GLU A 406 -41.76 -16.16 36.05
C GLU A 406 -42.80 -16.66 35.01
N LEU A 407 -42.92 -17.91 34.52
CA LEU A 407 -42.28 -19.24 34.65
C LEU A 407 -42.92 -20.18 33.56
N ASN A 408 -42.22 -21.22 33.09
CA ASN A 408 -42.68 -22.44 32.35
C ASN A 408 -43.21 -22.28 30.88
N THR A 409 -42.83 -23.08 29.87
CA THR A 409 -42.92 -24.56 29.78
C THR A 409 -42.13 -25.13 28.57
N LEU A 410 -41.71 -26.39 28.75
CA LEU A 410 -41.03 -27.41 27.92
C LEU A 410 -41.19 -27.48 26.37
N ALA A 411 -40.03 -27.70 25.74
CA ALA A 411 -39.63 -28.77 24.79
C ALA A 411 -40.14 -28.87 23.33
N VAL A 412 -39.15 -29.22 22.47
CA VAL A 412 -39.19 -29.90 21.15
C VAL A 412 -39.45 -29.05 19.90
N SER A 413 -38.39 -28.75 19.13
CA SER A 413 -38.05 -29.48 17.88
C SER A 413 -36.95 -28.76 17.09
N SER A 414 -35.90 -29.51 16.78
CA SER A 414 -34.87 -29.24 15.79
C SER A 414 -35.43 -29.26 14.36
N ALA A 415 -35.28 -28.17 13.60
CA ALA A 415 -35.10 -28.20 12.14
C ALA A 415 -34.76 -26.81 11.56
N SER A 416 -33.65 -26.78 10.81
CA SER A 416 -33.30 -25.85 9.72
C SER A 416 -33.20 -24.34 10.02
N GLN A 417 -32.03 -23.93 10.54
CA GLN A 417 -31.42 -22.61 10.31
C GLN A 417 -29.95 -22.84 9.88
N GLU A 418 -29.70 -23.27 8.65
CA GLU A 418 -28.32 -23.47 8.14
C GLU A 418 -27.97 -22.59 6.93
N SER A 419 -28.94 -21.89 6.33
CA SER A 419 -28.70 -21.12 5.10
C SER A 419 -28.36 -19.65 5.33
N THR A 420 -28.68 -19.07 6.49
CA THR A 420 -28.38 -17.67 6.83
C THR A 420 -27.04 -17.50 7.57
N ASP A 421 -26.71 -18.41 8.50
CA ASP A 421 -25.51 -18.30 9.36
C ASP A 421 -24.20 -18.44 8.58
N THR A 422 -24.20 -19.25 7.51
CA THR A 422 -22.98 -19.49 6.71
C THR A 422 -22.56 -18.29 5.88
N ALA A 423 -23.51 -17.47 5.41
CA ALA A 423 -23.22 -16.27 4.63
C ALA A 423 -22.62 -15.16 5.51
N ASP A 424 -23.17 -14.95 6.70
CA ASP A 424 -22.67 -13.94 7.64
C ASP A 424 -21.27 -14.30 8.16
N THR A 425 -21.02 -15.57 8.47
CA THR A 425 -19.69 -16.06 8.88
C THR A 425 -18.62 -15.75 7.82
N THR A 426 -18.91 -15.94 6.52
CA THR A 426 -17.91 -15.66 5.45
C THR A 426 -17.59 -14.18 5.31
N VAL A 427 -18.56 -13.30 5.57
CA VAL A 427 -18.34 -11.84 5.53
C VAL A 427 -17.49 -11.40 6.71
N GLU A 428 -17.72 -11.98 7.88
CA GLU A 428 -16.92 -11.75 9.09
C GLU A 428 -15.48 -12.23 8.91
N GLU A 429 -15.27 -13.46 8.40
CA GLU A 429 -13.95 -14.00 8.08
C GLU A 429 -13.19 -13.11 7.07
N TRP A 430 -13.87 -12.69 6.00
CA TRP A 430 -13.30 -11.77 5.02
C TRP A 430 -12.88 -10.45 5.66
N LYS A 431 -13.74 -9.89 6.51
CA LYS A 431 -13.46 -8.63 7.21
C LYS A 431 -12.25 -8.76 8.14
N GLN A 432 -12.08 -9.88 8.85
CA GLN A 432 -10.87 -10.12 9.64
C GLN A 432 -9.61 -10.07 8.77
N ILE A 433 -9.60 -10.74 7.61
CA ILE A 433 -8.46 -10.72 6.69
C ILE A 433 -8.22 -9.30 6.17
N LEU A 434 -9.26 -8.58 5.78
CA LEU A 434 -9.14 -7.20 5.30
C LEU A 434 -8.53 -6.30 6.39
N ASP A 435 -9.04 -6.38 7.62
CA ASP A 435 -8.57 -5.56 8.74
C ASP A 435 -7.10 -5.83 9.08
N LEU A 436 -6.69 -7.11 9.09
CA LEU A 436 -5.30 -7.52 9.33
C LEU A 436 -4.30 -6.99 8.29
N LEU A 437 -4.77 -6.77 7.06
CA LEU A 437 -3.91 -6.35 5.95
C LEU A 437 -3.95 -4.83 5.68
N TRP A 438 -5.03 -4.13 6.03
CA TRP A 438 -5.28 -2.74 5.58
C TRP A 438 -5.56 -1.72 6.68
N SER A 439 -5.72 -2.12 7.94
CA SER A 439 -6.03 -1.17 9.02
C SER A 439 -4.80 -0.32 9.40
N ASP A 440 -5.04 0.93 9.84
CA ASP A 440 -4.00 1.84 10.37
C ASP A 440 -4.34 2.34 11.80
N PRO A 441 -3.35 2.55 12.69
CA PRO A 441 -3.60 3.13 14.01
C PRO A 441 -3.94 4.62 13.90
N MET A 442 -4.80 5.13 14.79
CA MET A 442 -5.13 6.55 14.90
C MET A 442 -4.97 7.05 16.33
N SER A 443 -4.70 8.35 16.49
CA SER A 443 -4.46 8.93 17.82
C SER A 443 -5.73 9.04 18.68
N GLN A 444 -6.90 9.13 18.06
CA GLN A 444 -8.19 9.27 18.73
C GLN A 444 -8.75 7.89 19.12
N ASN A 445 -9.55 7.84 20.18
CA ASN A 445 -10.26 6.62 20.56
C ASN A 445 -11.33 6.24 19.52
N GLY A 446 -11.68 4.95 19.50
CA GLY A 446 -12.72 4.38 18.66
C GLY A 446 -12.16 3.54 17.51
N CYS A 447 -13.07 3.09 16.64
CA CYS A 447 -12.77 2.30 15.46
C CYS A 447 -13.66 2.78 14.32
N ILE A 448 -13.09 3.29 13.24
CA ILE A 448 -13.85 3.84 12.09
C ILE A 448 -13.33 3.25 10.78
N PRO A 449 -14.16 3.12 9.72
CA PRO A 449 -13.68 2.66 8.42
C PRO A 449 -12.53 3.52 7.87
N ASN A 450 -11.55 2.89 7.25
CA ASN A 450 -10.44 3.60 6.62
C ASN A 450 -10.87 4.07 5.22
N GLU A 451 -11.58 5.19 5.16
CA GLU A 451 -12.04 5.77 3.91
C GLU A 451 -10.87 6.25 3.03
N VAL A 452 -9.74 6.63 3.63
CA VAL A 452 -8.59 7.18 2.90
C VAL A 452 -7.91 6.10 2.06
N ARG A 453 -7.68 4.91 2.61
CA ARG A 453 -7.19 3.75 1.85
C ARG A 453 -8.28 3.02 1.08
N GLY A 454 -9.51 3.01 1.60
CA GLY A 454 -10.65 2.30 1.03
C GLY A 454 -10.78 0.83 1.45
N GLY A 455 -9.96 0.36 2.39
CA GLY A 455 -10.01 -0.98 2.98
C GLY A 455 -9.53 -0.96 4.44
N GLY A 456 -10.04 -1.86 5.28
CA GLY A 456 -9.72 -1.92 6.71
C GLY A 456 -10.33 -0.78 7.53
N CYS A 457 -9.75 -0.50 8.69
CA CYS A 457 -10.23 0.52 9.62
C CYS A 457 -9.10 1.37 10.22
N TYR A 458 -9.44 2.54 10.74
CA TYR A 458 -8.64 3.24 11.73
C TYR A 458 -9.02 2.77 13.13
N TRP A 459 -8.04 2.43 13.97
CA TRP A 459 -8.28 2.00 15.34
C TRP A 459 -7.51 2.82 16.37
N GLY A 460 -8.15 3.11 17.50
CA GLY A 460 -7.61 3.95 18.56
C GLY A 460 -6.84 3.22 19.68
N PRO A 461 -6.31 3.99 20.65
CA PRO A 461 -5.63 3.45 21.83
C PRO A 461 -6.52 2.56 22.72
N ASP A 462 -7.82 2.83 22.78
CA ASP A 462 -8.84 2.06 23.51
C ASP A 462 -9.03 0.67 22.92
N VAL A 463 -9.13 0.56 21.59
CA VAL A 463 -9.20 -0.73 20.88
C VAL A 463 -7.93 -1.55 21.12
N THR A 464 -6.77 -0.90 21.13
CA THR A 464 -5.50 -1.56 21.42
C THR A 464 -5.43 -2.08 22.85
N GLN A 465 -5.85 -1.27 23.83
CA GLN A 465 -5.91 -1.68 25.24
C GLN A 465 -6.79 -2.92 25.39
N ASP A 466 -8.03 -2.84 24.90
CA ASP A 466 -9.01 -3.91 25.00
C ASP A 466 -8.50 -5.21 24.37
N PHE A 467 -7.95 -5.13 23.15
CA PHE A 467 -7.42 -6.29 22.45
C PHE A 467 -6.26 -6.95 23.21
N LEU A 468 -5.29 -6.15 23.67
CA LEU A 468 -4.13 -6.66 24.41
C LEU A 468 -4.53 -7.29 25.74
N ASP A 469 -5.48 -6.69 26.47
CA ASP A 469 -5.98 -7.23 27.73
C ASP A 469 -6.75 -8.54 27.50
N ARG A 470 -7.66 -8.58 26.51
CA ARG A 470 -8.44 -9.78 26.16
C ARG A 470 -7.56 -10.98 25.79
N HIS A 471 -6.44 -10.73 25.10
CA HIS A 471 -5.53 -11.79 24.66
C HIS A 471 -4.29 -11.95 25.56
N ASN A 472 -4.20 -11.23 26.68
CA ASN A 472 -3.06 -11.23 27.60
C ASN A 472 -1.71 -10.96 26.89
N MET A 473 -1.73 -10.04 25.92
CA MET A 473 -0.58 -9.60 25.12
C MET A 473 -0.06 -8.24 25.61
N GLN A 474 1.15 -7.87 25.21
CA GLN A 474 1.81 -6.63 25.64
C GLN A 474 2.09 -5.63 24.51
N LEU A 475 2.26 -6.13 23.28
CA LEU A 475 2.73 -5.33 22.15
C LEU A 475 2.16 -5.86 20.83
N ILE A 476 1.75 -4.95 19.96
CA ILE A 476 1.48 -5.21 18.55
C ILE A 476 2.63 -4.62 17.73
N ILE A 477 3.22 -5.41 16.84
CA ILE A 477 4.18 -4.95 15.84
C ILE A 477 3.50 -5.05 14.47
N ARG A 478 3.54 -3.96 13.72
CA ARG A 478 2.91 -3.85 12.40
C ARG A 478 3.77 -3.08 11.41
N SER A 479 3.47 -3.15 10.11
CA SER A 479 4.33 -2.59 9.04
C SER A 479 3.68 -1.53 8.13
N HIS A 480 3.12 -1.79 6.92
CA HIS A 480 2.13 -1.03 6.06
C HIS A 480 2.18 0.50 5.88
N GLU A 481 2.79 1.24 6.80
CA GLU A 481 2.91 2.70 6.78
C GLU A 481 4.39 3.00 6.82
N CYS A 482 4.87 3.70 5.80
CA CYS A 482 6.19 4.27 5.82
C CYS A 482 6.32 5.20 7.04
N LYS A 483 7.42 5.06 7.79
CA LYS A 483 7.78 5.95 8.90
C LYS A 483 9.13 6.57 8.61
N GLN A 484 9.25 7.84 8.95
CA GLN A 484 10.43 8.65 8.65
C GLN A 484 11.74 8.03 9.18
N ASP A 485 11.69 7.52 10.39
CA ASP A 485 12.83 6.89 11.06
C ASP A 485 12.88 5.37 10.86
N GLY A 486 12.02 4.84 9.98
CA GLY A 486 11.83 3.41 9.76
C GLY A 486 10.97 2.73 10.83
N TYR A 487 10.60 3.44 11.89
CA TYR A 487 9.67 2.94 12.90
C TYR A 487 8.94 4.09 13.62
N GLU A 488 7.84 3.77 14.30
CA GLU A 488 7.11 4.68 15.18
C GLU A 488 6.37 3.90 16.28
N PHE A 489 6.38 4.43 17.51
CA PHE A 489 5.53 3.91 18.59
C PHE A 489 4.28 4.77 18.75
N CYS A 490 3.11 4.14 18.84
CA CYS A 490 1.86 4.81 19.20
C CYS A 490 1.11 4.03 20.31
N HIS A 491 -0.06 4.52 20.70
CA HIS A 491 -0.95 3.93 21.71
C HIS A 491 -0.23 3.59 23.03
N ASN A 492 0.49 4.58 23.57
CA ASN A 492 1.31 4.44 24.78
C ASN A 492 2.41 3.38 24.65
N ARG A 493 3.09 3.34 23.49
CA ARG A 493 4.17 2.38 23.13
C ARG A 493 3.73 0.92 23.05
N ARG A 494 2.44 0.66 22.83
CA ARG A 494 1.89 -0.70 22.67
C ARG A 494 1.63 -1.11 21.24
N VAL A 495 1.80 -0.19 20.30
CA VAL A 495 1.83 -0.48 18.88
C VAL A 495 3.14 0.08 18.33
N LEU A 496 3.93 -0.79 17.70
CA LEU A 496 5.15 -0.47 16.98
C LEU A 496 4.89 -0.62 15.48
N THR A 497 4.95 0.48 14.75
CA THR A 497 5.02 0.46 13.29
C THR A 497 6.47 0.32 12.85
N LEU A 498 6.78 -0.59 11.93
CA LEU A 498 8.12 -0.91 11.46
C LEU A 498 8.15 -0.98 9.92
N PHE A 499 9.09 -0.29 9.30
CA PHE A 499 9.23 -0.19 7.85
C PHE A 499 10.70 -0.39 7.44
N SER A 500 10.96 -1.39 6.59
CA SER A 500 12.32 -1.83 6.23
C SER A 500 12.76 -1.36 4.82
N ALA A 501 11.94 -0.60 4.12
CA ALA A 501 12.28 0.01 2.84
C ALA A 501 12.83 1.43 3.07
N SER A 502 14.15 1.65 2.92
CA SER A 502 14.73 3.00 3.12
C SER A 502 14.68 3.83 1.85
N ASN A 503 14.61 5.16 1.95
CA ASN A 503 14.48 6.03 0.76
C ASN A 503 13.27 5.69 -0.15
N TYR A 504 12.18 5.20 0.45
CA TYR A 504 11.03 4.62 -0.24
C TYR A 504 10.42 5.54 -1.31
N TYR A 505 10.22 6.82 -0.98
CA TYR A 505 9.72 7.80 -1.95
C TYR A 505 10.84 8.42 -2.81
N GLU A 506 11.97 8.74 -2.17
CA GLU A 506 13.14 9.37 -2.80
C GLU A 506 14.36 9.23 -1.87
N VAL A 507 15.57 9.35 -2.43
CA VAL A 507 16.80 9.37 -1.64
C VAL A 507 16.76 10.46 -0.56
N GLY A 508 16.86 10.04 0.69
CA GLY A 508 16.81 10.90 1.87
C GLY A 508 15.41 11.17 2.43
N SER A 509 14.37 10.46 1.96
CA SER A 509 12.99 10.58 2.46
C SER A 509 12.81 9.94 3.84
N ASN A 510 13.10 8.65 3.97
CA ASN A 510 13.01 7.89 5.21
C ASN A 510 14.22 6.96 5.42
N ARG A 511 14.43 6.57 6.68
CA ARG A 511 15.29 5.43 7.06
C ARG A 511 14.49 4.13 7.00
N GLY A 512 15.19 3.02 6.82
CA GLY A 512 14.65 1.69 7.09
C GLY A 512 14.99 1.27 8.51
N ALA A 513 14.20 0.39 9.11
CA ALA A 513 14.52 -0.24 10.38
C ALA A 513 14.11 -1.70 10.41
N TYR A 514 14.80 -2.48 11.24
CA TYR A 514 14.35 -3.78 11.72
C TYR A 514 14.43 -3.80 13.25
N VAL A 515 13.71 -4.72 13.89
CA VAL A 515 13.69 -4.84 15.35
C VAL A 515 14.19 -6.22 15.76
N LYS A 516 14.93 -6.25 16.86
CA LYS A 516 15.35 -7.46 17.56
C LYS A 516 14.57 -7.60 18.85
N LEU A 517 14.10 -8.82 19.13
CA LEU A 517 13.41 -9.17 20.37
C LEU A 517 14.17 -10.31 21.04
N GLY A 518 14.67 -10.06 22.24
CA GLY A 518 15.20 -11.10 23.13
C GLY A 518 14.12 -11.67 24.06
N PRO A 519 14.51 -12.47 25.06
CA PRO A 519 13.59 -13.08 26.03
C PRO A 519 12.83 -12.09 26.92
N ASP A 520 13.34 -10.86 27.08
CA ASP A 520 12.64 -9.78 27.77
C ASP A 520 11.53 -9.14 26.91
N LEU A 521 11.48 -9.50 25.62
CA LEU A 521 10.55 -9.00 24.61
C LEU A 521 10.57 -7.47 24.48
N VAL A 522 11.67 -6.83 24.86
CA VAL A 522 11.86 -5.39 24.71
C VAL A 522 12.36 -5.11 23.28
N PRO A 523 11.65 -4.29 22.48
CA PRO A 523 12.07 -3.95 21.12
C PRO A 523 13.42 -3.24 21.08
N TYR A 524 14.44 -3.87 20.48
CA TYR A 524 15.71 -3.22 20.15
C TYR A 524 15.73 -2.83 18.66
N LEU A 525 15.62 -1.53 18.39
CA LEU A 525 15.44 -0.99 17.03
C LEU A 525 16.79 -0.69 16.37
N ILE A 526 16.99 -1.18 15.14
CA ILE A 526 18.19 -0.92 14.34
C ILE A 526 17.78 -0.18 13.07
N GLN A 527 18.17 1.09 13.01
CA GLN A 527 17.94 1.92 11.84
C GLN A 527 19.09 1.81 10.84
N TYR A 528 18.75 1.93 9.57
CA TYR A 528 19.70 1.98 8.48
C TYR A 528 19.15 2.80 7.31
N GLN A 529 20.01 3.04 6.34
CA GLN A 529 19.64 3.68 5.10
C GLN A 529 20.55 3.12 4.01
N ALA A 530 19.96 2.47 3.00
CA ALA A 530 20.70 2.02 1.84
C ALA A 530 21.25 3.24 1.08
N SER A 531 22.51 3.15 0.65
CA SER A 531 23.12 4.19 -0.16
C SER A 531 23.90 3.54 -1.30
N SER A 532 23.51 3.84 -2.54
CA SER A 532 24.16 3.33 -3.75
C SER A 532 25.46 4.11 -4.09
N MET A 533 26.24 4.59 -3.10
CA MET A 533 27.31 5.61 -3.24
C MET A 533 26.84 7.08 -3.31
N THR A 534 26.22 7.59 -2.26
CA THR A 534 26.02 9.04 -2.10
C THR A 534 26.84 9.56 -0.92
N ARG A 535 27.65 10.60 -1.17
CA ARG A 535 28.16 11.49 -0.10
C ARG A 535 26.99 11.83 0.82
N GLU A 536 27.19 11.69 2.13
CA GLU A 536 26.19 11.97 3.15
C GLU A 536 25.54 13.34 2.87
N LEU A 537 24.26 13.34 2.47
CA LEU A 537 23.55 14.56 2.17
C LEU A 537 23.27 15.30 3.48
N THR A 538 23.57 16.59 3.55
CA THR A 538 23.13 17.40 4.68
C THR A 538 21.59 17.45 4.70
N LEU A 539 20.99 17.59 5.90
CA LEU A 539 19.52 17.66 6.06
C LEU A 539 18.86 18.67 5.11
N ARG A 540 19.52 19.82 4.87
CA ARG A 540 19.05 20.82 3.89
C ARG A 540 18.99 20.29 2.46
N LYS A 541 20.01 19.54 2.03
CA LYS A 541 20.09 18.96 0.69
C LYS A 541 19.07 17.83 0.51
N SER A 542 18.93 16.96 1.50
CA SER A 542 17.93 15.88 1.49
C SER A 542 16.51 16.47 1.41
N VAL A 543 16.13 17.37 2.32
CA VAL A 543 14.79 17.98 2.30
C VAL A 543 14.52 18.69 0.98
N GLY A 544 15.48 19.46 0.45
CA GLY A 544 15.31 20.13 -0.84
C GLY A 544 15.11 19.17 -2.02
N LYS A 545 15.84 18.04 -2.04
CA LYS A 545 15.69 17.03 -3.10
C LYS A 545 14.34 16.33 -3.00
N VAL A 546 13.97 15.87 -1.80
CA VAL A 546 12.72 15.13 -1.56
C VAL A 546 11.52 16.03 -1.84
N GLU A 547 11.58 17.30 -1.43
CA GLU A 547 10.56 18.31 -1.74
C GLU A 547 10.40 18.55 -3.24
N HIS A 548 11.51 18.71 -3.96
CA HIS A 548 11.45 18.91 -5.41
C HIS A 548 10.79 17.71 -6.12
N SER A 549 11.11 16.49 -5.68
CA SER A 549 10.50 15.26 -6.17
C SER A 549 8.99 15.22 -5.86
N ALA A 550 8.58 15.52 -4.62
CA ALA A 550 7.16 15.57 -4.24
C ALA A 550 6.36 16.59 -5.06
N LEU A 551 6.90 17.80 -5.24
CA LEU A 551 6.27 18.83 -6.05
C LEU A 551 6.19 18.44 -7.52
N LYS A 552 7.18 17.70 -8.05
CA LYS A 552 7.13 17.18 -9.41
C LYS A 552 5.96 16.21 -9.60
N VAL A 553 5.82 15.22 -8.72
CA VAL A 553 4.71 14.25 -8.78
C VAL A 553 3.36 14.97 -8.63
N LEU A 554 3.28 15.97 -7.74
CA LEU A 554 2.07 16.77 -7.57
C LEU A 554 1.71 17.57 -8.83
N ARG A 555 2.69 18.13 -9.55
CA ARG A 555 2.47 18.80 -10.85
C ARG A 555 1.95 17.82 -11.90
N GLU A 556 2.48 16.60 -11.94
CA GLU A 556 2.00 15.54 -12.84
C GLU A 556 0.54 15.18 -12.53
N GLN A 557 0.15 15.10 -11.25
CA GLN A 557 -1.24 14.87 -10.84
C GLN A 557 -2.16 16.02 -11.23
N LEU A 558 -1.75 17.27 -11.02
CA LEU A 558 -2.49 18.47 -11.44
C LEU A 558 -2.70 18.46 -12.96
N PHE A 559 -1.67 18.10 -13.73
CA PHE A 559 -1.76 18.00 -15.19
C PHE A 559 -2.67 16.87 -15.65
N ALA A 560 -2.61 15.70 -15.01
CA ALA A 560 -3.47 14.55 -15.33
C ALA A 560 -4.97 14.87 -15.15
N HIS A 561 -5.32 15.76 -14.21
CA HIS A 561 -6.69 16.20 -13.94
C HIS A 561 -7.03 17.55 -14.59
N LYS A 562 -6.28 17.97 -15.62
CA LYS A 562 -6.46 19.27 -16.28
C LYS A 562 -7.89 19.54 -16.72
N SER A 563 -8.58 18.57 -17.32
CA SER A 563 -9.97 18.74 -17.77
C SER A 563 -10.89 19.14 -16.63
N ASP A 564 -10.81 18.40 -15.53
CA ASP A 564 -11.71 18.52 -14.40
C ASP A 564 -11.42 19.81 -13.61
N LEU A 565 -10.14 20.16 -13.51
CA LEU A 565 -9.70 21.44 -12.94
C LEU A 565 -10.16 22.64 -13.78
N VAL A 566 -10.11 22.55 -15.11
CA VAL A 566 -10.64 23.61 -15.97
C VAL A 566 -12.14 23.78 -15.75
N SER A 567 -12.89 22.67 -15.67
CA SER A 567 -14.32 22.73 -15.34
C SER A 567 -14.57 23.36 -13.97
N ALA A 568 -13.80 22.99 -12.95
CA ALA A 568 -13.93 23.57 -11.61
C ALA A 568 -13.57 25.08 -11.58
N PHE A 569 -12.52 25.50 -12.30
CA PHE A 569 -12.16 26.93 -12.37
C PHE A 569 -13.23 27.76 -13.09
N GLN A 570 -13.90 27.21 -14.10
CA GLN A 570 -15.00 27.88 -14.79
C GLN A 570 -16.21 28.16 -13.89
N GLU A 571 -16.41 27.39 -12.83
CA GLU A 571 -17.47 27.68 -11.85
C GLU A 571 -17.17 28.95 -11.02
N PHE A 572 -15.89 29.25 -10.81
CA PHE A 572 -15.43 30.46 -10.12
C PHE A 572 -15.23 31.65 -11.07
N ASP A 573 -14.91 31.40 -12.34
CA ASP A 573 -14.73 32.41 -13.40
C ASP A 573 -16.05 32.65 -14.18
N LYS A 574 -17.03 33.25 -13.51
CA LYS A 574 -18.37 33.52 -14.09
C LYS A 574 -18.32 34.42 -15.33
N ASP A 575 -17.34 35.32 -15.37
CA ASP A 575 -17.16 36.30 -16.45
C ASP A 575 -16.27 35.76 -17.59
N LYS A 576 -15.81 34.50 -17.51
CA LYS A 576 -14.99 33.82 -18.51
C LYS A 576 -13.70 34.59 -18.86
N THR A 577 -13.11 35.20 -17.85
CA THR A 577 -11.89 36.01 -17.96
C THR A 577 -10.63 35.19 -18.20
N GLY A 578 -10.66 33.88 -17.96
CA GLY A 578 -9.47 33.04 -17.97
C GLY A 578 -8.68 33.07 -16.66
N GLN A 579 -9.20 33.73 -15.62
CA GLN A 579 -8.47 34.03 -14.39
C GLN A 579 -9.25 33.62 -13.14
N VAL A 580 -8.53 33.17 -12.11
CA VAL A 580 -9.10 32.80 -10.81
C VAL A 580 -8.25 33.35 -9.66
N SER A 581 -8.87 33.65 -8.51
CA SER A 581 -8.11 34.05 -7.33
C SER A 581 -7.32 32.86 -6.76
N LEU A 582 -6.22 33.13 -6.05
CA LEU A 582 -5.45 32.06 -5.39
C LEU A 582 -6.23 31.28 -4.32
N ASN A 583 -7.28 31.88 -3.75
CA ASN A 583 -8.14 31.19 -2.78
C ASN A 583 -9.12 30.25 -3.50
N ASP A 584 -9.68 30.70 -4.62
CA ASP A 584 -10.56 29.88 -5.46
C ASP A 584 -9.78 28.75 -6.11
N TRP A 585 -8.55 29.02 -6.57
CA TRP A 585 -7.61 28.00 -7.03
C TRP A 585 -7.43 26.89 -5.99
N ALA A 586 -7.11 27.25 -4.74
CA ALA A 586 -6.91 26.25 -3.69
C ALA A 586 -8.18 25.43 -3.41
N THR A 587 -9.35 26.05 -3.53
CA THR A 587 -10.65 25.42 -3.29
C THR A 587 -11.03 24.47 -4.43
N ALA A 588 -10.84 24.89 -5.68
CA ALA A 588 -11.08 24.07 -6.87
C ALA A 588 -10.09 22.90 -6.97
N VAL A 589 -8.82 23.12 -6.63
CA VAL A 589 -7.82 22.04 -6.61
C VAL A 589 -8.16 21.01 -5.52
N GLU A 590 -8.56 21.44 -4.33
CA GLU A 590 -9.00 20.52 -3.27
C GLU A 590 -10.25 19.72 -3.67
N SER A 591 -11.23 20.35 -4.32
CA SER A 591 -12.48 19.68 -4.71
C SER A 591 -12.28 18.60 -5.77
N VAL A 592 -11.36 18.83 -6.71
CA VAL A 592 -11.03 17.90 -7.81
C VAL A 592 -10.11 16.77 -7.33
N LEU A 593 -8.97 17.11 -6.72
CA LEU A 593 -7.95 16.11 -6.38
C LEU A 593 -8.24 15.36 -5.08
N ARG A 594 -8.93 15.99 -4.12
CA ARG A 594 -9.32 15.40 -2.81
C ARG A 594 -8.17 14.70 -2.09
N LEU A 595 -6.96 15.26 -2.19
CA LEU A 595 -5.75 14.71 -1.56
C LEU A 595 -5.61 15.14 -0.08
N GLY A 596 -6.50 16.01 0.43
CA GLY A 596 -6.43 16.50 1.81
C GLY A 596 -5.16 17.31 2.10
N LEU A 597 -4.59 17.94 1.07
CA LEU A 597 -3.34 18.69 1.17
C LEU A 597 -3.61 20.15 1.56
N PRO A 598 -2.68 20.81 2.28
CA PRO A 598 -2.82 22.22 2.62
C PRO A 598 -2.53 23.12 1.41
N TRP A 599 -3.41 23.11 0.38
CA TRP A 599 -3.20 23.80 -0.90
C TRP A 599 -2.94 25.30 -0.75
N ARG A 600 -3.55 25.94 0.25
CA ARG A 600 -3.29 27.35 0.57
C ARG A 600 -1.84 27.63 0.92
N MET A 601 -1.12 26.66 1.49
CA MET A 601 0.32 26.76 1.78
C MET A 601 1.15 26.38 0.56
N LEU A 602 0.72 25.36 -0.21
CA LEU A 602 1.43 24.88 -1.39
C LEU A 602 1.35 25.84 -2.58
N ARG A 603 0.38 26.75 -2.61
CA ARG A 603 0.20 27.74 -3.69
C ARG A 603 1.48 28.53 -3.99
N PHE A 604 2.26 28.90 -2.98
CA PHE A 604 3.50 29.68 -3.18
C PHE A 604 4.56 28.94 -3.99
N GLN A 605 4.46 27.61 -4.09
CA GLN A 605 5.40 26.76 -4.81
C GLN A 605 4.81 26.22 -6.14
N LEU A 606 3.49 26.24 -6.27
CA LEU A 606 2.75 25.62 -7.39
C LEU A 606 2.02 26.63 -8.29
N ALA A 607 1.67 27.80 -7.78
CA ALA A 607 0.89 28.82 -8.47
C ALA A 607 1.55 30.19 -8.28
N THR A 608 2.46 30.54 -9.20
CA THR A 608 3.10 31.86 -9.23
C THR A 608 2.25 32.85 -10.01
N CYS A 609 1.70 33.86 -9.32
CA CYS A 609 1.02 34.97 -9.98
C CYS A 609 2.05 35.91 -10.61
N LYS A 610 1.99 36.10 -11.93
CA LYS A 610 2.76 37.15 -12.64
C LYS A 610 1.94 38.41 -12.87
N THR A 611 0.63 38.37 -12.64
CA THR A 611 -0.26 39.51 -12.91
C THR A 611 -0.30 40.48 -11.72
N PRO A 612 -0.40 41.80 -11.97
CA PRO A 612 -0.46 42.82 -10.91
C PRO A 612 -1.65 42.70 -9.95
N GLY A 613 -2.71 41.99 -10.35
CA GLY A 613 -3.96 41.84 -9.58
C GLY A 613 -4.00 40.64 -8.63
N GLY A 614 -2.94 39.82 -8.54
CA GLY A 614 -2.93 38.62 -7.70
C GLY A 614 -3.86 37.49 -8.17
N MET A 615 -4.34 37.57 -9.41
CA MET A 615 -5.15 36.55 -10.08
C MET A 615 -4.26 35.60 -10.87
N LEU A 616 -4.62 34.33 -10.91
CA LEU A 616 -3.92 33.28 -11.66
C LEU A 616 -4.59 33.08 -13.02
N ASP A 617 -3.86 33.27 -14.11
CA ASP A 617 -4.28 32.82 -15.43
C ASP A 617 -4.13 31.29 -15.50
N TYR A 618 -5.24 30.57 -15.55
CA TYR A 618 -5.18 29.11 -15.46
C TYR A 618 -4.68 28.47 -16.77
N GLN A 619 -4.77 29.14 -17.92
CA GLN A 619 -4.22 28.60 -19.17
C GLN A 619 -2.70 28.69 -19.19
N GLU A 620 -2.13 29.85 -18.82
CA GLU A 620 -0.69 30.02 -18.66
C GLU A 620 -0.16 29.08 -17.58
N TRP A 621 -0.87 28.97 -16.45
CA TRP A 621 -0.49 28.06 -15.37
C TRP A 621 -0.39 26.59 -15.81
N PHE A 622 -1.34 26.08 -16.61
CA PHE A 622 -1.24 24.73 -17.16
C PHE A 622 -0.10 24.56 -18.16
N GLN A 623 0.28 25.62 -18.89
CA GLN A 623 1.47 25.59 -19.74
C GLN A 623 2.75 25.53 -18.90
N GLU A 624 2.81 26.23 -17.76
CA GLU A 624 3.93 26.14 -16.81
C GLU A 624 4.02 24.79 -16.12
N LEU A 625 2.88 24.14 -15.87
CA LEU A 625 2.83 22.77 -15.35
C LEU A 625 3.27 21.73 -16.39
N SER A 626 3.18 22.04 -17.68
CA SER A 626 3.64 21.15 -18.73
C SER A 626 5.17 20.99 -18.64
N ILE A 627 5.62 19.80 -18.26
CA ILE A 627 7.03 19.47 -18.16
C ILE A 627 7.57 19.51 -19.60
N LYS A 628 8.29 20.58 -19.98
CA LYS A 628 9.19 20.51 -21.14
C LYS A 628 10.16 19.37 -20.83
N GLU A 629 10.24 18.37 -21.71
CA GLU A 629 11.35 17.41 -21.67
C GLU A 629 12.67 18.18 -21.56
N PRO A 630 13.66 17.69 -20.79
CA PRO A 630 14.94 18.36 -20.73
C PRO A 630 15.54 18.34 -22.14
N GLN A 631 15.55 19.50 -22.80
CA GLN A 631 16.39 19.70 -23.97
C GLN A 631 17.84 19.43 -23.52
N MET A 632 18.47 18.41 -24.11
CA MET A 632 19.92 18.27 -24.07
C MET A 632 20.53 19.49 -24.79
N GLU A 633 20.65 20.61 -24.12
CA GLU A 633 21.39 21.77 -24.61
C GLU A 633 22.59 22.06 -23.70
N SER A 634 23.74 21.57 -24.18
CA SER A 634 25.05 22.20 -24.08
C SER A 634 25.62 22.48 -22.68
N VAL A 635 26.17 21.44 -22.05
CA VAL A 635 27.34 21.60 -21.17
C VAL A 635 28.55 21.86 -22.07
N HIS A 636 28.68 23.07 -22.60
CA HIS A 636 29.95 23.63 -23.10
C HIS A 636 29.76 25.12 -23.34
N ARG A 637 29.98 25.92 -22.29
CA ARG A 637 30.65 27.23 -22.31
C ARG A 637 30.41 27.93 -20.98
N GLN A 638 31.39 27.77 -20.09
CA GLN A 638 32.02 28.87 -19.36
C GLN A 638 33.02 28.24 -18.39
N LEU A 639 34.14 27.80 -18.96
CA LEU A 639 35.41 27.70 -18.26
C LEU A 639 36.45 28.42 -19.13
N SER A 640 37.09 29.39 -18.49
CA SER A 640 38.37 30.04 -18.81
C SER A 640 38.33 31.40 -19.54
N PRO A 641 39.21 32.34 -19.16
CA PRO A 641 39.91 32.54 -17.88
C PRO A 641 39.15 33.48 -16.93
#